data_AF-A0AAE0NBA9-F1
#
_entry.id   AF-A0AAE0NBA9-F1
#
_cell.length_a   1.000
_cell.length_b   1.000
_cell.length_c   1.000
_cell.angle_alpha   90.00
_cell.angle_beta   90.00
_cell.angle_gamma   90.00
#
_symmetry.space_group_name_H-M   'P 1'
#
loop_
_entity.id
_entity.type
_entity.pdbx_description
1 polymer ?
#
loop_
_entity_poly.entity_id
_entity_poly.type
_entity_poly.pdbx_seq_one_letter_code
_entity_poly.pdbx_strand_id
1 'polypeptide(L)'
;MAFSSFEDLPSIADPSEKPDIFDFARRKRARSRRTEPSSSDSSDAGTFLISNVKFRVGAPPPQPLPVQSGCSVGCTLVREVLGTSLQDQAENIAKAKGVQPLSVGLVARFVPGSTLDNRCATILIVAKWDDASPPIWEKVVKKTKKFVDSSTRGSHLEDLEISVEMIAEELTLDKYISPVPTKELTDALRLDWPLIAEKALDILDAYPATKSRVTSIALFKLGFSRDFDKNPLTVYISVDYESEEGKWPAIVGEIQQLLNRYPHNLRLHLEHNTSGEPYPEFHLVNRPMTAEQKAIKTNLGFDPDRKYNKLVGLGDDIGPECYISLGDSASADQLRVPGLGTLGCWIEIKTTRQPQWTKYALTNYHVVRPAFDGFQIRTNDKNETIPVTPVKDSDLWEVDLKGMGPNLNSKKADIEHPTRAKHCFAVQVLTEEIESDPNDVDTPKLREHLNNIKSFFDNDEQHLGSIYCASGYTRRTPNGGRLDWALIKPTGNGVDRVGKNSLPTREDWHRKGYITSKPKAKGSLKQPPTHGLRSIKNGAPIFKVGTSTGLTAGLFSEIKLKVSFVEDAHVLPYMVSKHRPYLSDEFLYLGFPDPAEHWLARKGDSGSVVFNGDGAAVGLLSRGHMAQQAKGSYAYITPIEDVFEDIKAFSSKQITDIRIAEDQ
;
A
#
# COMPACT_ATOMS: atom_id res chain seq x y z
N MET A 1 -36.22 -12.11 17.15
CA MET A 1 -37.30 -11.09 17.20
C MET A 1 -37.75 -10.85 15.78
N ALA A 2 -39.03 -11.01 15.50
CA ALA A 2 -39.61 -10.88 14.17
C ALA A 2 -39.67 -9.39 13.77
N PHE A 3 -39.25 -9.08 12.54
CA PHE A 3 -39.44 -7.75 11.95
C PHE A 3 -40.68 -7.77 11.05
N SER A 4 -41.64 -6.90 11.36
CA SER A 4 -42.85 -6.64 10.59
C SER A 4 -42.68 -5.40 9.70
N SER A 5 -43.21 -5.52 8.47
CA SER A 5 -43.73 -4.48 7.56
C SER A 5 -42.89 -3.22 7.31
N PHE A 6 -42.29 -3.19 6.12
CA PHE A 6 -41.89 -1.99 5.38
C PHE A 6 -43.12 -1.32 4.77
N GLU A 7 -43.55 -0.19 5.29
CA GLU A 7 -44.37 0.81 4.59
C GLU A 7 -44.33 2.08 5.44
N ASP A 8 -43.51 3.06 5.02
CA ASP A 8 -43.60 4.51 5.28
C ASP A 8 -42.21 5.15 5.11
N LEU A 9 -41.89 5.58 3.87
CA LEU A 9 -40.80 6.50 3.59
C LEU A 9 -41.37 7.84 3.11
N PRO A 10 -40.85 8.99 3.60
CA PRO A 10 -41.30 10.30 3.16
C PRO A 10 -40.81 10.64 1.74
N SER A 11 -41.67 11.34 1.01
CA SER A 11 -41.49 11.91 -0.34
C SER A 11 -40.08 12.47 -0.59
N ILE A 12 -39.40 11.92 -1.60
CA ILE A 12 -38.16 12.45 -2.17
C ILE A 12 -38.44 13.77 -2.89
N ALA A 13 -37.66 14.80 -2.59
CA ALA A 13 -37.68 16.07 -3.30
C ALA A 13 -37.22 15.92 -4.76
N ASP A 14 -37.84 16.71 -5.63
CA ASP A 14 -37.66 16.84 -7.08
C ASP A 14 -36.18 16.83 -7.55
N PRO A 15 -35.76 15.96 -8.50
CA PRO A 15 -34.39 15.84 -8.96
C PRO A 15 -33.98 16.87 -10.04
N SER A 16 -34.66 18.01 -10.17
CA SER A 16 -34.42 18.97 -11.27
C SER A 16 -33.36 20.06 -11.02
N GLU A 17 -32.69 20.12 -9.87
CA GLU A 17 -31.56 21.04 -9.65
C GLU A 17 -30.21 20.37 -9.93
N LYS A 18 -29.63 20.64 -11.11
CA LYS A 18 -28.20 20.40 -11.33
C LYS A 18 -27.40 21.30 -10.38
N PRO A 19 -26.50 20.76 -9.53
CA PRO A 19 -25.67 21.60 -8.69
C PRO A 19 -24.78 22.49 -9.58
N ASP A 20 -24.84 23.79 -9.33
CA ASP A 20 -24.04 24.79 -10.03
C ASP A 20 -22.54 24.51 -9.78
N ILE A 21 -21.79 24.24 -10.87
CA ILE A 21 -20.34 24.02 -10.85
C ILE A 21 -19.61 25.19 -10.16
N PHE A 22 -20.17 26.40 -10.22
CA PHE A 22 -19.59 27.58 -9.59
C PHE A 22 -19.68 27.59 -8.06
N ASP A 23 -20.66 26.89 -7.47
CA ASP A 23 -20.86 26.87 -6.02
C ASP A 23 -19.91 25.89 -5.32
N PHE A 24 -19.46 24.85 -6.03
CA PHE A 24 -18.46 23.90 -5.55
C PHE A 24 -17.06 24.55 -5.37
N ALA A 25 -16.73 25.56 -6.17
CA ALA A 25 -15.45 26.26 -6.09
C ALA A 25 -15.35 27.25 -4.91
N ARG A 26 -16.48 27.70 -4.36
CA ARG A 26 -16.58 28.80 -3.37
C ARG A 26 -16.47 28.41 -1.90
N ARG A 27 -16.44 27.11 -1.55
CA ARG A 27 -16.34 26.68 -0.14
C ARG A 27 -14.96 26.99 0.46
N LYS A 28 -14.92 27.59 1.66
CA LYS A 28 -13.70 27.91 2.42
C LYS A 28 -12.81 26.66 2.54
N ARG A 29 -11.70 26.64 1.81
CA ARG A 29 -10.76 25.51 1.76
C ARG A 29 -9.94 25.40 3.04
N ALA A 30 -9.73 24.18 3.50
CA ALA A 30 -8.66 23.87 4.45
C ALA A 30 -7.30 24.22 3.81
N ARG A 31 -6.38 24.83 4.56
CA ARG A 31 -5.03 25.14 4.05
C ARG A 31 -4.30 23.83 3.77
N SER A 32 -3.98 23.58 2.50
CA SER A 32 -3.13 22.45 2.08
C SER A 32 -1.74 22.57 2.73
N ARG A 33 -1.14 21.44 3.13
CA ARG A 33 0.24 21.39 3.66
C ARG A 33 1.21 21.83 2.55
N ARG A 34 2.01 22.85 2.81
CA ARG A 34 3.00 23.41 1.88
C ARG A 34 4.37 23.42 2.54
N THR A 35 5.42 23.36 1.72
CA THR A 35 6.82 23.54 2.16
C THR A 35 7.03 24.92 2.80
N GLU A 36 8.02 25.03 3.67
CA GLU A 36 8.35 26.32 4.30
C GLU A 36 8.81 27.35 3.26
N PRO A 37 8.36 28.61 3.37
CA PRO A 37 8.77 29.66 2.46
C PRO A 37 10.24 30.02 2.66
N SER A 38 10.99 30.13 1.57
CA SER A 38 12.37 30.64 1.55
C SER A 38 12.42 32.13 1.21
N SER A 39 11.40 32.66 0.53
CA SER A 39 11.28 34.09 0.20
C SER A 39 9.82 34.50 -0.04
N SER A 40 9.59 35.78 -0.31
CA SER A 40 8.28 36.34 -0.68
C SER A 40 8.42 37.37 -1.81
N ASP A 41 7.31 37.66 -2.49
CA ASP A 41 7.20 38.71 -3.51
C ASP A 41 5.73 39.19 -3.56
N SER A 42 5.42 40.21 -4.37
CA SER A 42 4.07 40.77 -4.52
C SER A 42 3.60 40.85 -5.97
N SER A 43 2.29 40.71 -6.15
CA SER A 43 1.55 40.85 -7.40
C SER A 43 0.30 41.72 -7.21
N ASP A 44 -0.48 41.87 -8.27
CA ASP A 44 -1.77 42.55 -8.25
C ASP A 44 -2.80 41.87 -7.33
N ALA A 45 -2.60 40.60 -6.99
CA ALA A 45 -3.45 39.83 -6.07
C ALA A 45 -2.95 39.86 -4.61
N GLY A 46 -1.81 40.51 -4.34
CA GLY A 46 -1.23 40.65 -2.99
C GLY A 46 0.15 40.02 -2.83
N THR A 47 0.55 39.77 -1.59
CA THR A 47 1.85 39.13 -1.29
C THR A 47 1.73 37.61 -1.44
N PHE A 48 2.68 37.01 -2.16
CA PHE A 48 2.79 35.56 -2.28
C PHE A 48 4.15 35.07 -1.76
N LEU A 49 4.12 33.88 -1.18
CA LEU A 49 5.30 33.22 -0.64
C LEU A 49 5.92 32.31 -1.69
N ILE A 50 7.21 32.05 -1.55
CA ILE A 50 7.99 31.24 -2.49
C ILE A 50 8.84 30.27 -1.69
N SER A 51 8.95 29.05 -2.19
CA SER A 51 9.87 28.06 -1.64
C SER A 51 10.74 27.50 -2.75
N ASN A 52 12.03 27.40 -2.42
CA ASN A 52 13.09 26.92 -3.28
C ASN A 52 13.78 25.76 -2.56
N VAL A 53 13.47 24.54 -3.01
CA VAL A 53 14.03 23.29 -2.50
C VAL A 53 14.76 22.57 -3.62
N LYS A 54 15.57 21.56 -3.29
CA LYS A 54 16.33 20.82 -4.29
C LYS A 54 15.39 20.25 -5.35
N PHE A 55 15.70 20.49 -6.63
CA PHE A 55 14.91 20.07 -7.79
C PHE A 55 13.56 20.76 -7.99
N ARG A 56 13.21 21.78 -7.20
CA ARG A 56 11.85 22.35 -7.25
C ARG A 56 11.73 23.78 -6.70
N VAL A 57 11.01 24.63 -7.42
CA VAL A 57 10.68 25.99 -6.98
C VAL A 57 9.20 26.26 -7.22
N GLY A 58 8.49 26.87 -6.27
CA GLY A 58 7.06 27.13 -6.44
C GLY A 58 6.51 28.35 -5.68
N ALA A 59 5.43 28.92 -6.23
CA ALA A 59 4.66 30.03 -5.67
C ALA A 59 3.14 29.76 -5.83
N PRO A 60 2.36 29.65 -4.73
CA PRO A 60 2.81 29.61 -3.34
C PRO A 60 3.73 28.41 -3.10
N PRO A 61 4.36 28.28 -1.91
CA PRO A 61 5.29 27.20 -1.63
C PRO A 61 4.69 25.85 -2.04
N PRO A 62 5.45 25.00 -2.77
CA PRO A 62 4.92 23.76 -3.29
C PRO A 62 4.49 22.83 -2.15
N GLN A 63 3.51 21.97 -2.43
CA GLN A 63 3.13 20.86 -1.54
C GLN A 63 4.31 19.88 -1.38
N PRO A 64 4.51 19.23 -0.21
CA PRO A 64 5.64 18.32 0.00
C PRO A 64 5.62 17.16 -0.99
N LEU A 65 6.79 16.72 -1.46
CA LEU A 65 6.87 15.52 -2.29
C LEU A 65 6.51 14.27 -1.47
N PRO A 66 6.09 13.17 -2.11
CA PRO A 66 5.66 13.05 -3.49
C PRO A 66 4.33 13.76 -3.73
N VAL A 67 4.14 14.21 -4.96
CA VAL A 67 2.90 14.84 -5.42
C VAL A 67 2.48 14.21 -6.74
N GLN A 68 1.17 14.05 -6.91
CA GLN A 68 0.57 13.57 -8.14
C GLN A 68 0.05 14.75 -8.98
N SER A 69 -0.01 14.51 -10.27
CA SER A 69 -0.64 15.41 -11.24
C SER A 69 -1.91 14.75 -11.78
N GLY A 70 -3.00 15.51 -11.87
CA GLY A 70 -4.25 15.02 -12.45
C GLY A 70 -5.11 16.17 -12.96
N CYS A 71 -6.41 15.91 -13.06
CA CYS A 71 -7.41 16.92 -13.40
C CYS A 71 -8.14 17.42 -12.15
N SER A 72 -8.55 18.69 -12.19
CA SER A 72 -9.46 19.30 -11.21
C SER A 72 -10.42 20.26 -11.92
N VAL A 73 -11.55 20.55 -11.27
CA VAL A 73 -12.52 21.56 -11.75
C VAL A 73 -11.84 22.90 -11.99
N GLY A 74 -10.89 23.29 -11.12
CA GLY A 74 -10.09 24.50 -11.32
C GLY A 74 -9.27 24.49 -12.60
N CYS A 75 -8.72 23.34 -13.01
CA CYS A 75 -8.01 23.25 -14.30
C CYS A 75 -8.96 23.38 -15.49
N THR A 76 -10.16 22.82 -15.41
CA THR A 76 -11.18 22.94 -16.45
C THR A 76 -11.60 24.39 -16.64
N LEU A 77 -11.94 25.08 -15.54
CA LEU A 77 -12.33 26.50 -15.54
C LEU A 77 -11.25 27.40 -16.16
N VAL A 78 -9.97 27.18 -15.80
CA VAL A 78 -8.87 27.97 -16.38
C VAL A 78 -8.74 27.74 -17.88
N ARG A 79 -8.89 26.49 -18.36
CA ARG A 79 -8.85 26.19 -19.80
C ARG A 79 -10.00 26.81 -20.56
N GLU A 80 -11.20 26.84 -19.97
CA GLU A 80 -12.39 27.44 -20.59
C GLU A 80 -12.26 28.97 -20.71
N VAL A 81 -11.72 29.64 -19.69
CA VAL A 81 -11.64 31.11 -19.64
C VAL A 81 -10.38 31.64 -20.35
N LEU A 82 -9.22 31.01 -20.16
CA LEU A 82 -7.92 31.54 -20.58
C LEU A 82 -7.22 30.68 -21.65
N GLY A 83 -7.78 29.54 -22.05
CA GLY A 83 -7.19 28.64 -23.03
C GLY A 83 -5.80 28.14 -22.62
N THR A 84 -4.81 28.36 -23.48
CA THR A 84 -3.39 28.01 -23.25
C THR A 84 -2.52 29.20 -22.87
N SER A 85 -3.09 30.41 -22.75
CA SER A 85 -2.32 31.65 -22.60
C SER A 85 -1.35 31.66 -21.40
N LEU A 86 -1.75 31.06 -20.28
CA LEU A 86 -0.89 30.94 -19.10
C LEU A 86 0.32 30.04 -19.36
N GLN A 87 0.12 28.92 -20.05
CA GLN A 87 1.18 27.98 -20.42
C GLN A 87 2.16 28.62 -21.41
N ASP A 88 1.63 29.25 -22.47
CA ASP A 88 2.43 29.89 -23.53
C ASP A 88 3.31 31.00 -22.94
N GLN A 89 2.73 31.81 -22.04
CA GLN A 89 3.48 32.88 -21.39
C GLN A 89 4.51 32.36 -20.39
N ALA A 90 4.19 31.30 -19.64
CA ALA A 90 5.15 30.66 -18.74
C ALA A 90 6.35 30.11 -19.51
N GLU A 91 6.12 29.49 -20.67
CA GLU A 91 7.17 29.02 -21.57
C GLU A 91 8.04 30.17 -22.10
N ASN A 92 7.42 31.27 -22.55
CA ASN A 92 8.12 32.46 -23.01
C ASN A 92 8.98 33.11 -21.91
N ILE A 93 8.45 33.19 -20.69
CA ILE A 93 9.18 33.72 -19.52
C ILE A 93 10.40 32.85 -19.21
N ALA A 94 10.25 31.52 -19.22
CA ALA A 94 11.35 30.60 -18.98
C ALA A 94 12.46 30.75 -20.05
N LYS A 95 12.08 30.74 -21.34
CA LYS A 95 13.01 30.93 -22.47
C LYS A 95 13.76 32.27 -22.39
N ALA A 96 13.05 33.35 -22.07
CA ALA A 96 13.65 34.69 -21.91
C ALA A 96 14.63 34.78 -20.72
N LYS A 97 14.60 33.82 -19.78
CA LYS A 97 15.55 33.71 -18.66
C LYS A 97 16.64 32.67 -18.92
N GLY A 98 16.73 32.13 -20.13
CA GLY A 98 17.75 31.14 -20.51
C GLY A 98 17.41 29.71 -20.09
N VAL A 99 16.20 29.45 -19.59
CA VAL A 99 15.73 28.10 -19.28
C VAL A 99 15.02 27.54 -20.50
N GLN A 100 15.38 26.34 -20.94
CA GLN A 100 14.64 25.60 -21.97
C GLN A 100 13.70 24.59 -21.30
N PRO A 101 12.38 24.85 -21.25
CA PRO A 101 11.43 23.90 -20.68
C PRO A 101 11.37 22.63 -21.53
N LEU A 102 11.30 21.48 -20.87
CA LEU A 102 10.97 20.19 -21.48
C LEU A 102 9.47 20.05 -21.68
N SER A 103 8.68 20.59 -20.75
CA SER A 103 7.24 20.72 -20.88
C SER A 103 6.70 21.85 -20.02
N VAL A 104 5.56 22.42 -20.44
CA VAL A 104 4.77 23.37 -19.67
C VAL A 104 3.31 22.95 -19.77
N GLY A 105 2.63 22.83 -18.63
CA GLY A 105 1.25 22.35 -18.61
C GLY A 105 0.46 22.87 -17.43
N LEU A 106 -0.86 23.01 -17.62
CA LEU A 106 -1.80 23.25 -16.54
C LEU A 106 -2.31 21.90 -16.01
N VAL A 107 -1.98 21.63 -14.75
CA VAL A 107 -2.31 20.37 -14.06
C VAL A 107 -2.83 20.66 -12.66
N ALA A 108 -3.60 19.71 -12.11
CA ALA A 108 -3.94 19.72 -10.70
C ALA A 108 -2.85 19.01 -9.91
N ARG A 109 -2.20 19.69 -8.96
CA ARG A 109 -1.18 19.11 -8.08
C ARG A 109 -1.78 18.78 -6.72
N PHE A 110 -1.50 17.58 -6.21
CA PHE A 110 -1.98 17.13 -4.92
C PHE A 110 -1.05 16.10 -4.29
N VAL A 111 -0.96 16.10 -2.96
CA VAL A 111 -0.29 15.03 -2.21
C VAL A 111 -1.14 13.75 -2.32
N PRO A 112 -0.54 12.57 -2.57
CA PRO A 112 -1.26 11.30 -2.54
C PRO A 112 -2.15 11.17 -1.29
N GLY A 113 -3.38 10.69 -1.51
CA GLY A 113 -4.36 10.52 -0.43
C GLY A 113 -5.07 11.80 0.01
N SER A 114 -4.72 12.99 -0.50
CA SER A 114 -5.44 14.23 -0.14
C SER A 114 -6.83 14.34 -0.81
N THR A 115 -7.75 15.05 -0.14
CA THR A 115 -9.12 15.31 -0.64
C THR A 115 -9.11 16.06 -1.98
N LEU A 116 -10.20 15.92 -2.74
CA LEU A 116 -10.40 16.64 -4.02
C LEU A 116 -10.22 18.16 -3.87
N ASP A 117 -10.61 18.72 -2.73
CA ASP A 117 -10.50 20.16 -2.43
C ASP A 117 -9.05 20.64 -2.26
N ASN A 118 -8.11 19.72 -1.99
CA ASN A 118 -6.68 20.02 -1.86
C ASN A 118 -5.92 19.97 -3.20
N ARG A 119 -6.62 19.74 -4.32
CA ARG A 119 -6.05 19.77 -5.67
C ARG A 119 -5.84 21.20 -6.13
N CYS A 120 -4.59 21.65 -6.18
CA CYS A 120 -4.22 23.00 -6.60
C CYS A 120 -4.04 23.06 -8.13
N ALA A 121 -4.81 23.91 -8.82
CA ALA A 121 -4.55 24.22 -10.22
C ALA A 121 -3.15 24.86 -10.32
N THR A 122 -2.27 24.28 -11.14
CA THR A 122 -0.85 24.63 -11.16
C THR A 122 -0.33 24.70 -12.58
N ILE A 123 0.35 25.80 -12.91
CA ILE A 123 1.22 25.87 -14.08
C ILE A 123 2.51 25.15 -13.72
N LEU A 124 2.67 23.94 -14.23
CA LEU A 124 3.83 23.09 -14.02
C LEU A 124 4.80 23.25 -15.20
N ILE A 125 6.03 23.63 -14.88
CA ILE A 125 7.13 23.77 -15.84
C ILE A 125 8.17 22.70 -15.49
N VAL A 126 8.48 21.81 -16.42
CA VAL A 126 9.51 20.79 -16.26
C VAL A 126 10.75 21.24 -17.03
N ALA A 127 11.92 21.24 -16.39
CA ALA A 127 13.18 21.63 -17.01
C ALA A 127 14.35 20.82 -16.44
N LYS A 128 15.50 20.85 -17.14
CA LYS A 128 16.74 20.25 -16.63
C LYS A 128 17.27 21.04 -15.45
N TRP A 129 17.70 20.32 -14.40
CA TRP A 129 18.29 20.92 -13.21
C TRP A 129 19.82 20.88 -13.26
N ASP A 130 20.43 21.95 -12.76
CA ASP A 130 21.84 22.05 -12.43
C ASP A 130 22.01 22.92 -11.16
N ASP A 131 23.23 23.02 -10.65
CA ASP A 131 23.52 23.80 -9.43
C ASP A 131 23.26 25.31 -9.61
N ALA A 132 23.16 25.82 -10.84
CA ALA A 132 22.84 27.20 -11.15
C ALA A 132 21.33 27.47 -11.29
N SER A 133 20.52 26.41 -11.34
CA SER A 133 19.07 26.46 -11.57
C SER A 133 18.28 27.18 -10.46
N PRO A 134 18.52 26.96 -9.14
CA PRO A 134 17.68 27.54 -8.09
C PRO A 134 17.41 29.05 -8.22
N PRO A 135 18.42 29.94 -8.35
CA PRO A 135 18.18 31.38 -8.44
C PRO A 135 17.53 31.81 -9.77
N ILE A 136 17.71 31.05 -10.86
CA ILE A 136 17.09 31.34 -12.16
C ILE A 136 15.61 30.94 -12.12
N TRP A 137 15.32 29.75 -11.60
CA TRP A 137 13.97 29.22 -11.49
C TRP A 137 13.10 30.06 -10.57
N GLU A 138 13.64 30.56 -9.46
CA GLU A 138 12.92 31.52 -8.60
C GLU A 138 12.48 32.78 -9.35
N LYS A 139 13.33 33.33 -10.24
CA LYS A 139 12.98 34.50 -11.06
C LYS A 139 11.89 34.18 -12.08
N VAL A 140 11.93 32.98 -12.68
CA VAL A 140 10.90 32.50 -13.61
C VAL A 140 9.57 32.34 -12.87
N VAL A 141 9.55 31.62 -11.75
CA VAL A 141 8.36 31.42 -10.91
C VAL A 141 7.75 32.74 -10.47
N LYS A 142 8.55 33.70 -9.97
CA LYS A 142 8.08 35.04 -9.59
C LYS A 142 7.38 35.74 -10.74
N LYS A 143 8.02 35.79 -11.91
CA LYS A 143 7.48 36.52 -13.07
C LYS A 143 6.23 35.85 -13.63
N THR A 144 6.20 34.52 -13.69
CA THR A 144 5.04 33.76 -14.12
C THR A 144 3.88 33.91 -13.14
N LYS A 145 4.14 33.86 -11.82
CA LYS A 145 3.09 34.04 -10.80
C LYS A 145 2.45 35.43 -10.89
N LYS A 146 3.25 36.49 -11.06
CA LYS A 146 2.72 37.85 -11.29
C LYS A 146 1.83 37.92 -12.52
N PHE A 147 2.25 37.29 -13.64
CA PHE A 147 1.43 37.24 -14.84
C PHE A 147 0.11 36.51 -14.61
N VAL A 148 0.16 35.33 -13.98
CA VAL A 148 -1.04 34.55 -13.62
C VAL A 148 -2.02 35.40 -12.80
N ASP A 149 -1.54 36.08 -11.76
CA ASP A 149 -2.37 36.91 -10.88
C ASP A 149 -2.99 38.11 -11.62
N SER A 150 -2.24 38.76 -12.51
CA SER A 150 -2.77 39.83 -13.35
C SER A 150 -3.81 39.32 -14.37
N SER A 151 -3.64 38.10 -14.89
CA SER A 151 -4.56 37.49 -15.87
C SER A 151 -5.87 36.97 -15.27
N THR A 152 -5.90 36.64 -13.98
CA THR A 152 -7.13 36.19 -13.31
C THR A 152 -7.93 37.33 -12.68
N ARG A 153 -7.31 38.49 -12.45
CA ARG A 153 -7.96 39.66 -11.84
C ARG A 153 -9.15 40.15 -12.65
N GLY A 154 -10.29 40.38 -11.98
CA GLY A 154 -11.52 40.86 -12.61
C GLY A 154 -12.18 39.85 -13.56
N SER A 155 -11.73 38.59 -13.54
CA SER A 155 -12.33 37.48 -14.28
C SER A 155 -13.10 36.55 -13.33
N HIS A 156 -13.83 35.57 -13.88
CA HIS A 156 -14.45 34.49 -13.08
C HIS A 156 -13.45 33.61 -12.32
N LEU A 157 -12.14 33.82 -12.53
CA LEU A 157 -11.05 33.09 -11.87
C LEU A 157 -10.41 33.88 -10.70
N GLU A 158 -10.90 35.07 -10.35
CA GLU A 158 -10.27 35.92 -9.32
C GLU A 158 -10.14 35.22 -7.95
N ASP A 159 -11.12 34.36 -7.60
CA ASP A 159 -11.10 33.57 -6.36
C ASP A 159 -10.30 32.26 -6.48
N LEU A 160 -9.81 31.91 -7.66
CA LEU A 160 -9.09 30.66 -7.90
C LEU A 160 -7.58 30.85 -7.72
N GLU A 161 -7.01 30.27 -6.66
CA GLU A 161 -5.55 30.23 -6.48
C GLU A 161 -4.90 29.29 -7.52
N ILE A 162 -4.27 29.90 -8.54
CA ILE A 162 -3.44 29.20 -9.51
C ILE A 162 -1.98 29.26 -9.03
N SER A 163 -1.40 28.10 -8.77
CA SER A 163 0.00 27.95 -8.36
C SER A 163 0.92 27.93 -9.58
N VAL A 164 2.18 28.29 -9.40
CA VAL A 164 3.24 28.12 -10.40
C VAL A 164 4.33 27.27 -9.78
N GLU A 165 4.75 26.23 -10.48
CA GLU A 165 5.73 25.27 -9.99
C GLU A 165 6.71 24.91 -11.11
N MET A 166 8.01 25.04 -10.84
CA MET A 166 9.09 24.49 -11.66
C MET A 166 9.66 23.24 -11.01
N ILE A 167 9.79 22.14 -11.76
CA ILE A 167 10.38 20.88 -11.30
C ILE A 167 11.47 20.38 -12.23
N ALA A 168 12.42 19.64 -11.67
CA ALA A 168 13.45 18.93 -12.42
C ALA A 168 12.88 17.72 -13.16
N GLU A 169 13.49 17.34 -14.28
CA GLU A 169 13.11 16.14 -15.05
C GLU A 169 13.22 14.86 -14.20
N GLU A 170 14.14 14.84 -13.23
CA GLU A 170 14.32 13.75 -12.27
C GLU A 170 13.04 13.49 -11.44
N LEU A 171 12.18 14.50 -11.27
CA LEU A 171 10.88 14.40 -10.60
C LEU A 171 9.74 13.99 -11.55
N THR A 172 10.04 13.66 -12.81
CA THR A 172 9.08 13.11 -13.78
C THR A 172 9.51 11.77 -14.36
N LEU A 173 10.81 11.44 -14.29
CA LEU A 173 11.36 10.19 -14.80
C LEU A 173 10.99 8.99 -13.93
N ASP A 174 10.72 7.87 -14.62
CA ASP A 174 10.58 6.56 -13.99
C ASP A 174 11.91 6.12 -13.37
N LYS A 175 11.85 5.68 -12.12
CA LYS A 175 12.96 5.02 -11.43
C LYS A 175 12.84 3.51 -11.60
N TYR A 176 13.97 2.84 -11.57
CA TYR A 176 14.08 1.39 -11.64
C TYR A 176 14.82 0.90 -10.41
N ILE A 177 14.27 -0.16 -9.81
CA ILE A 177 14.76 -0.77 -8.59
C ILE A 177 15.21 -2.22 -8.87
N SER A 178 16.32 -2.64 -8.28
CA SER A 178 16.76 -4.04 -8.28
C SER A 178 17.55 -4.38 -7.02
N PRO A 179 17.65 -5.67 -6.63
CA PRO A 179 18.59 -6.09 -5.60
C PRO A 179 20.02 -5.60 -5.89
N VAL A 180 20.86 -5.52 -4.87
CA VAL A 180 22.31 -5.33 -5.04
C VAL A 180 22.86 -6.52 -5.86
N PRO A 181 23.54 -6.32 -6.99
CA PRO A 181 24.07 -7.42 -7.79
C PRO A 181 25.08 -8.26 -6.99
N THR A 182 25.11 -9.58 -7.18
CA THR A 182 26.01 -10.48 -6.43
C THR A 182 27.49 -10.09 -6.54
N LYS A 183 27.91 -9.51 -7.67
CA LYS A 183 29.26 -8.99 -7.91
C LYS A 183 29.62 -7.75 -7.07
N GLU A 184 28.62 -6.95 -6.70
CA GLU A 184 28.75 -5.74 -5.87
C GLU A 184 28.48 -6.04 -4.39
N LEU A 185 27.73 -7.11 -4.10
CA LEU A 185 27.42 -7.59 -2.76
C LEU A 185 28.60 -8.37 -2.17
N THR A 186 29.66 -7.63 -1.82
CA THR A 186 30.87 -8.15 -1.19
C THR A 186 30.66 -8.47 0.29
N ASP A 187 31.54 -9.29 0.88
CA ASP A 187 31.49 -9.58 2.32
C ASP A 187 31.71 -8.32 3.17
N ALA A 188 32.50 -7.37 2.67
CA ALA A 188 32.66 -6.06 3.30
C ALA A 188 31.33 -5.31 3.34
N LEU A 189 30.58 -5.25 2.23
CA LEU A 189 29.27 -4.60 2.22
C LEU A 189 28.25 -5.31 3.12
N ARG A 190 28.25 -6.65 3.17
CA ARG A 190 27.40 -7.43 4.10
C ARG A 190 27.68 -7.08 5.56
N LEU A 191 28.96 -6.91 5.92
CA LEU A 191 29.40 -6.57 7.26
C LEU A 191 29.10 -5.09 7.61
N ASP A 192 29.32 -4.19 6.66
CA ASP A 192 29.15 -2.75 6.86
C ASP A 192 27.68 -2.32 6.89
N TRP A 193 26.80 -2.99 6.12
CA TRP A 193 25.42 -2.53 5.94
C TRP A 193 24.64 -2.36 7.27
N PRO A 194 24.62 -3.33 8.21
CA PRO A 194 23.95 -3.13 9.48
C PRO A 194 24.46 -1.91 10.25
N LEU A 195 25.77 -1.64 10.20
CA LEU A 195 26.39 -0.48 10.86
C LEU A 195 26.05 0.84 10.15
N ILE A 196 25.98 0.82 8.82
CA ILE A 196 25.57 1.97 8.01
C ILE A 196 24.12 2.33 8.32
N ALA A 197 23.22 1.34 8.33
CA ALA A 197 21.81 1.54 8.60
C ALA A 197 21.57 2.11 10.01
N GLU A 198 22.24 1.57 11.04
CA GLU A 198 22.14 2.09 12.42
C GLU A 198 22.70 3.52 12.55
N LYS A 199 23.86 3.82 11.96
CA LYS A 199 24.43 5.18 12.03
C LYS A 199 23.60 6.21 11.26
N ALA A 200 23.04 5.82 10.11
CA ALA A 200 22.12 6.69 9.37
C ALA A 200 20.87 7.00 10.23
N LEU A 201 20.38 6.00 10.96
CA LEU A 201 19.27 6.15 11.87
C LEU A 201 19.61 7.00 13.11
N ASP A 202 20.82 6.89 13.67
CA ASP A 202 21.32 7.78 14.73
C ASP A 202 21.27 9.24 14.30
N ILE A 203 21.71 9.52 13.06
CA ILE A 203 21.63 10.86 12.49
C ILE A 203 20.15 11.27 12.37
N LEU A 204 19.28 10.44 11.79
CA LEU A 204 17.85 10.76 11.64
C LEU A 204 17.16 11.04 12.98
N ASP A 205 17.48 10.29 14.04
CA ASP A 205 16.91 10.47 15.37
C ASP A 205 17.45 11.71 16.11
N ALA A 206 18.64 12.20 15.74
CA ALA A 206 19.24 13.40 16.32
C ALA A 206 18.53 14.69 15.86
N TYR A 207 17.91 14.67 14.68
CA TYR A 207 17.21 15.83 14.14
C TYR A 207 15.70 15.80 14.46
N PRO A 208 15.13 16.86 15.09
CA PRO A 208 13.69 16.93 15.35
C PRO A 208 12.81 16.73 14.10
N ALA A 209 13.30 17.14 12.93
CA ALA A 209 12.60 17.02 11.65
C ALA A 209 12.37 15.57 11.20
N THR A 210 13.15 14.60 11.66
CA THR A 210 13.10 13.19 11.22
C THR A 210 12.98 12.20 12.37
N LYS A 211 13.15 12.66 13.61
CA LYS A 211 13.08 11.83 14.81
C LYS A 211 11.75 11.08 14.89
N SER A 212 11.83 9.75 14.97
CA SER A 212 10.66 8.87 15.02
C SER A 212 9.72 8.96 13.81
N ARG A 213 10.19 9.52 12.68
CA ARG A 213 9.44 9.64 11.42
C ARG A 213 9.82 8.62 10.36
N VAL A 214 10.88 7.83 10.61
CA VAL A 214 11.40 6.84 9.67
C VAL A 214 10.39 5.75 9.40
N THR A 215 10.07 5.53 8.13
CA THR A 215 9.20 4.45 7.65
C THR A 215 10.00 3.30 7.04
N SER A 216 11.13 3.57 6.38
CA SER A 216 12.02 2.55 5.83
C SER A 216 13.47 3.03 5.71
N ILE A 217 14.43 2.12 5.88
CA ILE A 217 15.85 2.26 5.51
C ILE A 217 16.28 0.99 4.79
N ALA A 218 16.62 1.09 3.51
CA ALA A 218 16.92 -0.04 2.64
C ALA A 218 18.16 0.21 1.77
N LEU A 219 18.73 -0.86 1.21
CA LEU A 219 19.85 -0.80 0.27
C LEU A 219 19.55 -1.63 -0.97
N PHE A 220 19.56 -0.97 -2.13
CA PHE A 220 19.33 -1.59 -3.45
C PHE A 220 19.87 -0.70 -4.57
N LYS A 221 19.84 -1.16 -5.83
CA LYS A 221 20.12 -0.28 -6.97
C LYS A 221 18.88 0.57 -7.24
N LEU A 222 19.04 1.89 -7.33
CA LEU A 222 17.95 2.82 -7.64
C LEU A 222 18.45 3.90 -8.58
N GLY A 223 17.82 4.04 -9.75
CA GLY A 223 18.15 5.11 -10.70
C GLY A 223 17.21 5.10 -11.90
N PHE A 224 17.53 5.87 -12.93
CA PHE A 224 16.66 6.07 -14.09
C PHE A 224 16.97 5.11 -15.26
N SER A 225 17.95 4.21 -15.12
CA SER A 225 18.32 3.27 -16.17
C SER A 225 17.52 1.97 -16.07
N ARG A 226 17.00 1.51 -17.21
CA ARG A 226 16.46 0.14 -17.35
C ARG A 226 17.55 -0.94 -17.23
N ASP A 227 18.81 -0.57 -17.43
CA ASP A 227 19.94 -1.43 -17.17
C ASP A 227 20.34 -1.24 -15.69
N PHE A 228 19.86 -2.12 -14.83
CA PHE A 228 19.96 -1.90 -13.37
C PHE A 228 21.40 -1.85 -12.87
N ASP A 229 22.33 -2.49 -13.58
CA ASP A 229 23.75 -2.45 -13.24
C ASP A 229 24.32 -1.02 -13.34
N LYS A 230 23.74 -0.17 -14.21
CA LYS A 230 24.12 1.24 -14.36
C LYS A 230 23.52 2.15 -13.28
N ASN A 231 22.50 1.68 -12.57
CA ASN A 231 21.95 2.44 -11.46
C ASN A 231 22.92 2.43 -10.26
N PRO A 232 23.01 3.52 -9.48
CA PRO A 232 23.88 3.54 -8.31
C PRO A 232 23.37 2.60 -7.21
N LEU A 233 24.30 2.13 -6.36
CA LEU A 233 23.95 1.57 -5.07
C LEU A 233 23.39 2.69 -4.19
N THR A 234 22.15 2.51 -3.74
CA THR A 234 21.40 3.57 -3.07
C THR A 234 20.94 3.11 -1.70
N VAL A 235 21.33 3.87 -0.68
CA VAL A 235 20.70 3.85 0.64
C VAL A 235 19.41 4.65 0.51
N TYR A 236 18.31 3.94 0.44
CA TYR A 236 16.97 4.49 0.36
C TYR A 236 16.43 4.69 1.78
N ILE A 237 15.96 5.90 2.07
CA ILE A 237 15.34 6.26 3.33
C ILE A 237 13.99 6.87 3.03
N SER A 238 12.96 6.40 3.71
CA SER A 238 11.65 7.04 3.68
C SER A 238 11.20 7.47 5.07
N VAL A 239 10.48 8.59 5.11
CA VAL A 239 9.90 9.17 6.33
C VAL A 239 8.43 9.52 6.10
N ASP A 240 7.63 9.62 7.17
CA ASP A 240 6.23 10.05 7.05
C ASP A 240 6.09 11.54 6.64
N TYR A 241 4.87 11.98 6.32
CA TYR A 241 4.55 13.37 5.94
C TYR A 241 4.50 14.36 7.11
N GLU A 242 4.84 13.94 8.33
CA GLU A 242 5.05 14.85 9.46
C GLU A 242 6.52 15.25 9.61
N SER A 243 7.42 14.63 8.84
CA SER A 243 8.79 15.12 8.67
C SER A 243 8.82 16.47 7.93
N GLU A 244 9.78 17.33 8.28
CA GLU A 244 9.89 18.67 7.69
C GLU A 244 10.92 18.72 6.55
N GLU A 245 10.45 18.61 5.30
CA GLU A 245 11.28 18.56 4.08
C GLU A 245 12.31 19.70 4.00
N GLY A 246 11.93 20.92 4.41
CA GLY A 246 12.81 22.09 4.40
C GLY A 246 14.08 21.95 5.25
N LYS A 247 14.07 21.07 6.25
CA LYS A 247 15.21 20.82 7.15
C LYS A 247 16.09 19.65 6.71
N TRP A 248 15.71 18.93 5.65
CA TRP A 248 16.45 17.77 5.16
C TRP A 248 17.84 18.06 4.59
N PRO A 249 18.17 19.22 3.98
CA PRO A 249 19.49 19.42 3.39
C PRO A 249 20.66 19.17 4.34
N ALA A 250 20.54 19.58 5.61
CA ALA A 250 21.56 19.32 6.63
C ALA A 250 21.70 17.81 6.93
N ILE A 251 20.56 17.14 7.10
CA ILE A 251 20.47 15.70 7.39
C ILE A 251 21.06 14.87 6.24
N VAL A 252 20.65 15.19 5.01
CA VAL A 252 21.14 14.57 3.77
C VAL A 252 22.65 14.75 3.63
N GLY A 253 23.16 15.94 3.93
CA GLY A 253 24.59 16.22 3.93
C GLY A 253 25.37 15.35 4.91
N GLU A 254 24.89 15.23 6.14
CA GLU A 254 25.55 14.43 7.19
C GLU A 254 25.51 12.93 6.89
N ILE A 255 24.37 12.40 6.47
CA ILE A 255 24.25 10.99 6.08
C ILE A 255 25.13 10.71 4.86
N GLN A 256 25.14 11.57 3.83
CA GLN A 256 26.03 11.35 2.68
C GLN A 256 27.51 11.39 3.07
N GLN A 257 27.91 12.24 4.02
CA GLN A 257 29.27 12.22 4.58
C GLN A 257 29.59 10.91 5.30
N LEU A 258 28.65 10.34 6.05
CA LEU A 258 28.77 9.01 6.64
C LEU A 258 28.97 7.95 5.55
N LEU A 259 28.13 7.96 4.50
CA LEU A 259 28.20 6.99 3.40
C LEU A 259 29.55 7.04 2.66
N ASN A 260 30.09 8.25 2.45
CA ASN A 260 31.38 8.45 1.79
C ASN A 260 32.60 7.88 2.56
N ARG A 261 32.44 7.52 3.84
CA ARG A 261 33.50 6.87 4.63
C ARG A 261 33.68 5.39 4.28
N TYR A 262 32.73 4.80 3.57
CA TYR A 262 32.77 3.41 3.14
C TYR A 262 33.16 3.30 1.66
N PRO A 263 33.88 2.25 1.24
CA PRO A 263 34.42 2.12 -0.11
C PRO A 263 33.38 1.69 -1.17
N HIS A 264 32.09 1.68 -0.84
CA HIS A 264 31.03 1.08 -1.66
C HIS A 264 30.36 2.06 -2.65
N ASN A 265 30.79 3.33 -2.67
CA ASN A 265 30.23 4.38 -3.53
C ASN A 265 28.69 4.52 -3.40
N LEU A 266 28.21 4.56 -2.15
CA LEU A 266 26.78 4.61 -1.82
C LEU A 266 26.20 6.01 -2.05
N ARG A 267 25.00 6.06 -2.62
CA ARG A 267 24.20 7.29 -2.75
C ARG A 267 23.04 7.29 -1.78
N LEU A 268 22.72 8.46 -1.24
CA LEU A 268 21.52 8.65 -0.42
C LEU A 268 20.32 9.04 -1.29
N HIS A 269 19.16 8.42 -1.03
CA HIS A 269 17.86 8.88 -1.49
C HIS A 269 16.92 9.01 -0.29
N LEU A 270 16.43 10.22 -0.01
CA LEU A 270 15.48 10.50 1.07
C LEU A 270 14.17 11.02 0.47
N GLU A 271 13.04 10.45 0.87
CA GLU A 271 11.71 10.91 0.42
C GLU A 271 10.63 10.74 1.50
N HIS A 272 9.51 11.42 1.33
CA HIS A 272 8.32 11.09 2.08
C HIS A 272 7.70 9.82 1.50
N ASN A 273 7.39 8.87 2.37
CA ASN A 273 6.62 7.70 2.02
C ASN A 273 5.99 7.14 3.29
N THR A 274 4.69 6.88 3.26
CA THR A 274 3.99 6.26 4.39
C THR A 274 3.76 4.80 4.08
N SER A 275 4.12 3.92 5.02
CA SER A 275 3.95 2.46 4.89
C SER A 275 2.49 1.97 4.94
N GLY A 276 1.51 2.89 4.82
CA GLY A 276 0.09 2.59 4.85
C GLY A 276 -0.64 3.21 3.66
N GLU A 277 -1.06 2.38 2.72
CA GLU A 277 -2.22 2.72 1.88
C GLU A 277 -3.49 2.67 2.76
N PRO A 278 -4.47 3.57 2.54
CA PRO A 278 -5.74 3.58 3.27
C PRO A 278 -6.39 2.20 3.38
N TYR A 279 -7.12 1.92 4.46
CA TYR A 279 -8.07 0.81 4.48
C TYR A 279 -9.02 0.97 3.29
N PRO A 280 -9.20 -0.07 2.45
CA PRO A 280 -10.05 0.09 1.30
C PRO A 280 -11.45 0.33 1.85
N GLU A 281 -12.09 1.40 1.41
CA GLU A 281 -13.44 1.69 1.87
C GLU A 281 -14.38 0.66 1.25
N PHE A 282 -14.83 -0.28 2.08
CA PHE A 282 -15.96 -1.11 1.73
C PHE A 282 -17.15 -0.60 2.53
N HIS A 283 -17.87 0.34 1.92
CA HIS A 283 -19.20 0.72 2.37
C HIS A 283 -20.11 -0.49 2.25
N LEU A 284 -20.97 -0.70 3.25
CA LEU A 284 -22.09 -1.61 3.08
C LEU A 284 -22.94 -1.15 1.90
N VAL A 285 -23.35 -2.14 1.10
CA VAL A 285 -24.19 -2.03 -0.08
C VAL A 285 -25.29 -1.00 0.15
N ASN A 286 -25.39 0.01 -0.75
CA ASN A 286 -26.55 0.89 -1.02
C ASN A 286 -26.16 2.24 -1.70
N ARG A 287 -24.90 2.45 -2.08
CA ARG A 287 -24.50 3.62 -2.89
C ARG A 287 -23.96 3.17 -4.24
N PRO A 288 -24.50 3.66 -5.37
CA PRO A 288 -23.96 3.40 -6.69
C PRO A 288 -22.46 3.70 -6.73
N MET A 289 -21.67 2.75 -7.24
CA MET A 289 -20.23 2.99 -7.42
C MET A 289 -19.98 3.76 -8.71
N THR A 290 -19.08 4.74 -8.65
CA THR A 290 -18.58 5.39 -9.87
C THR A 290 -17.78 4.39 -10.72
N ALA A 291 -17.69 4.64 -12.03
CA ALA A 291 -16.86 3.82 -12.91
C ALA A 291 -15.39 3.73 -12.45
N GLU A 292 -14.86 4.81 -11.88
CA GLU A 292 -13.52 4.86 -11.29
C GLU A 292 -13.40 3.92 -10.08
N GLN A 293 -14.38 3.93 -9.17
CA GLN A 293 -14.40 3.02 -8.01
C GLN A 293 -14.47 1.55 -8.44
N LYS A 294 -15.29 1.24 -9.46
CA LYS A 294 -15.34 -0.10 -10.05
C LYS A 294 -13.99 -0.51 -10.62
N ALA A 295 -13.36 0.36 -11.42
CA ALA A 295 -12.05 0.10 -12.02
C ALA A 295 -10.95 -0.12 -10.95
N ILE A 296 -10.94 0.66 -9.87
CA ILE A 296 -10.00 0.48 -8.74
C ILE A 296 -10.18 -0.90 -8.11
N LYS A 297 -11.42 -1.34 -7.85
CA LYS A 297 -11.71 -2.65 -7.26
C LYS A 297 -11.35 -3.79 -8.22
N THR A 298 -11.69 -3.68 -9.50
CA THR A 298 -11.29 -4.67 -10.51
C THR A 298 -9.78 -4.82 -10.60
N ASN A 299 -9.04 -3.70 -10.51
CA ASN A 299 -7.60 -3.68 -10.42
C ASN A 299 -7.04 -4.36 -9.14
N LEU A 300 -7.83 -4.49 -8.08
CA LEU A 300 -7.51 -5.21 -6.85
C LEU A 300 -7.96 -6.68 -6.86
N GLY A 301 -8.35 -7.22 -8.02
CA GLY A 301 -8.76 -8.62 -8.17
C GLY A 301 -10.21 -8.88 -7.72
N PHE A 302 -11.06 -7.85 -7.77
CA PHE A 302 -12.51 -8.00 -7.61
C PHE A 302 -13.13 -8.28 -8.97
N ASP A 303 -13.73 -9.45 -9.09
CA ASP A 303 -14.30 -9.95 -10.34
C ASP A 303 -15.77 -10.32 -10.07
N PRO A 304 -16.75 -9.60 -10.67
CA PRO A 304 -18.16 -9.90 -10.46
C PRO A 304 -18.57 -11.26 -11.06
N ASP A 305 -17.83 -11.75 -12.06
CA ASP A 305 -18.11 -13.00 -12.77
C ASP A 305 -17.43 -14.21 -12.10
N ARG A 306 -16.69 -13.98 -11.02
CA ARG A 306 -15.98 -15.04 -10.31
C ARG A 306 -16.96 -16.08 -9.78
N LYS A 307 -16.74 -17.34 -10.17
CA LYS A 307 -17.44 -18.49 -9.60
C LYS A 307 -17.02 -18.70 -8.15
N TYR A 308 -18.00 -18.92 -7.29
CA TYR A 308 -17.73 -19.23 -5.88
C TYR A 308 -17.32 -20.69 -5.78
N ASN A 309 -16.08 -20.91 -5.37
CA ASN A 309 -15.54 -22.24 -5.17
C ASN A 309 -15.79 -22.67 -3.73
N LYS A 310 -16.30 -23.89 -3.56
CA LYS A 310 -16.46 -24.47 -2.23
C LYS A 310 -15.11 -24.71 -1.55
N LEU A 311 -14.14 -25.26 -2.30
CA LEU A 311 -12.80 -25.54 -1.83
C LEU A 311 -11.91 -24.29 -1.91
N VAL A 312 -11.16 -24.02 -0.85
CA VAL A 312 -10.27 -22.87 -0.71
C VAL A 312 -8.82 -23.35 -0.80
N GLY A 313 -8.07 -22.82 -1.77
CA GLY A 313 -6.70 -23.23 -2.07
C GLY A 313 -5.66 -22.12 -1.87
N LEU A 314 -4.44 -22.44 -2.27
CA LEU A 314 -3.30 -21.50 -2.33
C LEU A 314 -3.69 -20.22 -3.07
N GLY A 315 -3.58 -19.06 -2.41
CA GLY A 315 -3.77 -17.75 -3.04
C GLY A 315 -5.20 -17.22 -3.06
N ASP A 316 -6.18 -18.00 -2.59
CA ASP A 316 -7.57 -17.54 -2.45
C ASP A 316 -7.70 -16.43 -1.39
N ASP A 317 -8.71 -15.56 -1.54
CA ASP A 317 -8.99 -14.55 -0.53
C ASP A 317 -9.57 -15.15 0.74
N ILE A 318 -9.22 -14.57 1.88
CA ILE A 318 -9.88 -14.84 3.16
C ILE A 318 -10.04 -13.54 3.92
N GLY A 319 -10.98 -13.51 4.85
CA GLY A 319 -11.20 -12.34 5.69
C GLY A 319 -12.09 -12.62 6.89
N PRO A 320 -12.16 -11.66 7.83
CA PRO A 320 -13.03 -11.76 9.00
C PRO A 320 -14.51 -11.94 8.65
N GLU A 321 -15.17 -12.87 9.33
CA GLU A 321 -16.62 -13.07 9.23
C GLU A 321 -17.39 -12.07 10.12
N CYS A 322 -17.15 -10.78 9.91
CA CYS A 322 -17.77 -9.72 10.72
C CYS A 322 -18.01 -8.43 9.91
N TYR A 323 -18.71 -7.48 10.52
CA TYR A 323 -18.73 -6.09 10.07
C TYR A 323 -18.01 -5.23 11.11
N ILE A 324 -17.36 -4.16 10.65
CA ILE A 324 -16.58 -3.26 11.50
C ILE A 324 -17.36 -1.94 11.67
N SER A 325 -17.42 -1.39 12.88
CA SER A 325 -18.00 -0.07 13.12
C SER A 325 -17.05 1.07 12.75
N LEU A 326 -17.59 2.14 12.15
CA LEU A 326 -16.92 3.42 11.98
C LEU A 326 -17.09 4.26 13.26
N GLY A 327 -16.06 4.30 14.10
CA GLY A 327 -16.12 4.95 15.41
C GLY A 327 -16.94 4.16 16.45
N ASP A 328 -17.47 4.88 17.45
CA ASP A 328 -18.12 4.29 18.64
C ASP A 328 -19.62 3.98 18.45
N SER A 329 -20.20 4.24 17.28
CA SER A 329 -21.63 4.03 17.02
C SER A 329 -21.88 2.82 16.11
N ALA A 330 -22.87 2.02 16.49
CA ALA A 330 -23.24 0.76 15.84
C ALA A 330 -24.41 0.92 14.86
N SER A 331 -24.65 2.13 14.32
CA SER A 331 -25.71 2.31 13.32
C SER A 331 -25.36 1.57 12.03
N ALA A 332 -26.37 1.02 11.34
CA ALA A 332 -26.17 0.24 10.11
C ALA A 332 -25.42 1.02 9.02
N ASP A 333 -25.61 2.34 8.94
CA ASP A 333 -24.93 3.24 8.00
C ASP A 333 -23.42 3.42 8.30
N GLN A 334 -22.98 3.04 9.51
CA GLN A 334 -21.59 3.13 9.96
C GLN A 334 -20.85 1.80 9.94
N LEU A 335 -21.54 0.70 9.61
CA LEU A 335 -20.86 -0.58 9.43
C LEU A 335 -20.09 -0.60 8.11
N ARG A 336 -18.94 -1.26 8.13
CA ARG A 336 -18.03 -1.44 7.01
C ARG A 336 -17.67 -2.91 6.87
N VAL A 337 -17.38 -3.30 5.65
CA VAL A 337 -16.89 -4.64 5.35
C VAL A 337 -15.37 -4.67 5.63
N PRO A 338 -14.85 -5.68 6.35
CA PRO A 338 -13.44 -5.79 6.66
C PRO A 338 -12.60 -5.90 5.38
N GLY A 339 -11.33 -5.55 5.51
CA GLY A 339 -10.35 -5.81 4.45
C GLY A 339 -10.23 -7.31 4.16
N LEU A 340 -9.56 -7.63 3.05
CA LEU A 340 -9.23 -8.99 2.66
C LEU A 340 -7.73 -9.26 2.77
N GLY A 341 -7.39 -10.52 2.93
CA GLY A 341 -6.03 -11.04 2.77
C GLY A 341 -6.03 -12.31 1.94
N THR A 342 -4.90 -13.00 1.93
CA THR A 342 -4.69 -14.23 1.15
C THR A 342 -4.50 -15.42 2.08
N LEU A 343 -5.11 -16.56 1.73
CA LEU A 343 -4.75 -17.86 2.28
C LEU A 343 -3.38 -18.25 1.70
N GLY A 344 -2.36 -18.21 2.55
CA GLY A 344 -0.98 -18.46 2.15
C GLY A 344 -0.76 -19.88 1.71
N CYS A 345 -1.11 -20.85 2.56
CA CYS A 345 -1.16 -22.26 2.20
C CYS A 345 -1.88 -23.04 3.31
N TRP A 346 -2.21 -24.29 3.02
CA TRP A 346 -2.55 -25.27 4.04
C TRP A 346 -1.28 -25.86 4.65
N ILE A 347 -1.24 -25.91 5.98
CA ILE A 347 -0.21 -26.62 6.75
C ILE A 347 -0.86 -27.74 7.56
N GLU A 348 -0.06 -28.72 7.95
CA GLU A 348 -0.45 -29.78 8.87
C GLU A 348 0.34 -29.67 10.16
N ILE A 349 -0.34 -29.89 11.27
CA ILE A 349 0.22 -29.77 12.61
C ILE A 349 -0.04 -31.04 13.40
N LYS A 350 0.96 -31.43 14.19
CA LYS A 350 0.79 -32.40 15.29
C LYS A 350 0.83 -31.68 16.62
N THR A 351 -0.01 -32.13 17.54
CA THR A 351 0.01 -31.66 18.92
C THR A 351 0.29 -32.79 19.89
N THR A 352 0.69 -32.46 21.12
CA THR A 352 0.86 -33.44 22.21
C THR A 352 -0.43 -34.20 22.51
N ARG A 353 -1.60 -33.59 22.29
CA ARG A 353 -2.93 -34.20 22.50
C ARG A 353 -3.48 -34.90 21.26
N GLN A 354 -3.09 -34.44 20.07
CA GLN A 354 -3.52 -34.98 18.79
C GLN A 354 -2.26 -35.26 17.95
N PRO A 355 -1.67 -36.45 18.06
CA PRO A 355 -0.44 -36.81 17.35
C PRO A 355 -0.66 -37.08 15.86
N GLN A 356 -1.92 -37.00 15.39
CA GLN A 356 -2.28 -37.11 13.99
C GLN A 356 -2.14 -35.75 13.29
N TRP A 357 -1.78 -35.77 12.01
CA TRP A 357 -1.72 -34.56 11.20
C TRP A 357 -3.11 -33.95 11.04
N THR A 358 -3.25 -32.68 11.41
CA THR A 358 -4.48 -31.91 11.27
C THR A 358 -4.21 -30.66 10.45
N LYS A 359 -5.08 -30.36 9.47
CA LYS A 359 -4.91 -29.24 8.55
C LYS A 359 -5.34 -27.91 9.16
N TYR A 360 -4.56 -26.87 8.88
CA TYR A 360 -4.80 -25.47 9.25
C TYR A 360 -4.43 -24.57 8.08
N ALA A 361 -5.16 -23.47 7.89
CA ALA A 361 -4.78 -22.45 6.93
C ALA A 361 -3.80 -21.47 7.57
N LEU A 362 -2.72 -21.13 6.86
CA LEU A 362 -1.72 -20.14 7.27
C LEU A 362 -1.95 -18.81 6.54
N THR A 363 -1.94 -17.71 7.29
CA THR A 363 -1.99 -16.33 6.76
C THR A 363 -1.28 -15.36 7.71
N ASN A 364 -1.34 -14.04 7.48
CA ASN A 364 -0.84 -13.05 8.42
C ASN A 364 -1.82 -12.77 9.56
N TYR A 365 -1.31 -12.32 10.71
CA TYR A 365 -2.15 -11.91 11.82
C TYR A 365 -2.98 -10.66 11.48
N HIS A 366 -2.38 -9.66 10.84
CA HIS A 366 -3.11 -8.43 10.52
C HIS A 366 -4.30 -8.64 9.54
N VAL A 367 -4.33 -9.77 8.80
CA VAL A 367 -5.45 -10.17 7.94
C VAL A 367 -6.66 -10.60 8.78
N VAL A 368 -6.43 -11.33 9.86
CA VAL A 368 -7.48 -11.82 10.76
C VAL A 368 -7.79 -10.85 11.90
N ARG A 369 -6.93 -9.86 12.11
CA ARG A 369 -7.03 -8.87 13.19
C ARG A 369 -8.40 -8.18 13.30
N PRO A 370 -9.11 -7.82 12.20
CA PRO A 370 -10.43 -7.21 12.33
C PRO A 370 -11.54 -8.13 12.84
N ALA A 371 -11.26 -9.43 13.00
CA ALA A 371 -12.21 -10.39 13.56
C ALA A 371 -12.33 -10.28 15.10
N PHE A 372 -11.37 -9.65 15.78
CA PHE A 372 -11.37 -9.50 17.22
C PHE A 372 -12.16 -8.28 17.69
N ASP A 373 -12.85 -8.42 18.81
CA ASP A 373 -13.54 -7.31 19.45
C ASP A 373 -12.56 -6.20 19.85
N GLY A 374 -13.01 -4.94 19.70
CA GLY A 374 -12.17 -3.75 19.89
C GLY A 374 -11.40 -3.29 18.64
N PHE A 375 -11.54 -3.96 17.49
CA PHE A 375 -11.07 -3.41 16.21
C PHE A 375 -11.94 -2.22 15.78
N GLN A 376 -11.30 -1.09 15.50
CA GLN A 376 -11.99 0.13 15.09
C GLN A 376 -11.30 0.78 13.89
N ILE A 377 -12.09 1.47 13.10
CA ILE A 377 -11.65 2.32 11.99
C ILE A 377 -12.26 3.71 12.12
N ARG A 378 -11.57 4.70 11.56
CA ARG A 378 -12.11 6.05 11.40
C ARG A 378 -11.79 6.59 10.02
N THR A 379 -12.58 7.55 9.58
CA THR A 379 -12.24 8.39 8.43
C THR A 379 -11.39 9.55 8.94
N ASN A 380 -10.20 9.73 8.36
CA ASN A 380 -9.34 10.86 8.68
C ASN A 380 -9.78 12.14 7.94
N ASP A 381 -9.13 13.28 8.21
CA ASP A 381 -9.42 14.56 7.56
C ASP A 381 -9.22 14.54 6.02
N LYS A 382 -8.58 13.50 5.50
CA LYS A 382 -8.37 13.27 4.08
C LYS A 382 -9.47 12.41 3.44
N ASN A 383 -10.53 12.09 4.19
CA ASN A 383 -11.56 11.15 3.79
C ASN A 383 -11.02 9.74 3.48
N GLU A 384 -9.96 9.34 4.18
CA GLU A 384 -9.38 7.99 4.09
C GLU A 384 -9.80 7.19 5.33
N THR A 385 -10.27 5.97 5.12
CA THR A 385 -10.51 5.03 6.22
C THR A 385 -9.17 4.47 6.71
N ILE A 386 -8.88 4.63 7.99
CA ILE A 386 -7.64 4.15 8.64
C ILE A 386 -7.98 3.36 9.91
N PRO A 387 -7.17 2.34 10.27
CA PRO A 387 -7.31 1.67 11.55
C PRO A 387 -6.93 2.65 12.66
N VAL A 388 -7.60 2.54 13.81
CA VAL A 388 -7.23 3.28 15.02
C VAL A 388 -6.62 2.34 16.05
N THR A 389 -6.04 2.93 17.09
CA THR A 389 -5.64 2.19 18.28
C THR A 389 -6.83 1.36 18.79
N PRO A 390 -6.65 0.05 19.04
CA PRO A 390 -7.71 -0.79 19.57
C PRO A 390 -8.30 -0.24 20.87
N VAL A 391 -9.55 -0.58 21.13
CA VAL A 391 -10.17 -0.32 22.43
C VAL A 391 -9.33 -0.98 23.52
N LYS A 392 -8.86 -0.20 24.49
CA LYS A 392 -8.00 -0.69 25.56
C LYS A 392 -8.72 -1.81 26.32
N ASP A 393 -7.98 -2.86 26.67
CA ASP A 393 -8.47 -4.03 27.41
C ASP A 393 -9.53 -4.89 26.68
N SER A 394 -9.75 -4.66 25.38
CA SER A 394 -10.53 -5.55 24.50
C SER A 394 -9.79 -6.86 24.16
N ASP A 395 -10.51 -7.82 23.57
CA ASP A 395 -9.92 -9.05 23.02
C ASP A 395 -8.76 -8.73 22.05
N LEU A 396 -8.97 -7.76 21.16
CA LEU A 396 -7.93 -7.35 20.21
C LEU A 396 -6.70 -6.78 20.93
N TRP A 397 -6.90 -5.94 21.94
CA TRP A 397 -5.80 -5.36 22.73
C TRP A 397 -4.94 -6.46 23.39
N GLU A 398 -5.58 -7.48 23.96
CA GLU A 398 -4.85 -8.60 24.55
C GLU A 398 -4.10 -9.42 23.49
N VAL A 399 -4.74 -9.71 22.35
CA VAL A 399 -4.11 -10.50 21.27
C VAL A 399 -2.97 -9.72 20.60
N ASP A 400 -3.09 -8.41 20.40
CA ASP A 400 -2.00 -7.57 19.88
C ASP A 400 -0.77 -7.64 20.79
N LEU A 401 -0.97 -7.65 22.11
CA LEU A 401 0.12 -7.67 23.11
C LEU A 401 0.71 -9.06 23.34
N LYS A 402 -0.13 -10.10 23.44
CA LYS A 402 0.28 -11.44 23.91
C LYS A 402 0.24 -12.50 22.82
N GLY A 403 -0.41 -12.24 21.69
CA GLY A 403 -0.82 -13.25 20.73
C GLY A 403 -2.02 -14.07 21.22
N MET A 404 -2.55 -14.93 20.35
CA MET A 404 -3.65 -15.85 20.66
C MET A 404 -3.14 -17.29 20.64
N GLY A 405 -3.02 -17.93 21.80
CA GLY A 405 -2.61 -19.33 21.90
C GLY A 405 -3.77 -20.33 21.76
N PRO A 406 -3.49 -21.63 21.53
CA PRO A 406 -4.51 -22.67 21.32
C PRO A 406 -5.56 -22.85 22.44
N ASN A 407 -5.25 -22.42 23.66
CA ASN A 407 -6.09 -22.60 24.85
C ASN A 407 -6.66 -21.29 25.40
N LEU A 408 -6.54 -20.18 24.68
CA LEU A 408 -7.26 -18.98 25.10
C LEU A 408 -8.77 -19.24 24.94
N ASN A 409 -9.50 -19.02 26.04
CA ASN A 409 -10.96 -19.12 26.10
C ASN A 409 -11.66 -17.91 25.49
N SER A 410 -10.93 -17.01 24.81
CA SER A 410 -11.54 -15.91 24.06
C SER A 410 -12.46 -16.48 22.98
N LYS A 411 -13.51 -15.74 22.64
CA LYS A 411 -14.43 -16.10 21.57
C LYS A 411 -13.60 -16.24 20.28
N LYS A 412 -13.48 -17.46 19.76
CA LYS A 412 -12.73 -17.69 18.53
C LYS A 412 -13.45 -16.93 17.42
N ALA A 413 -12.73 -16.02 16.78
CA ALA A 413 -13.28 -15.23 15.71
C ALA A 413 -13.27 -16.05 14.41
N ASP A 414 -14.34 -15.95 13.65
CA ASP A 414 -14.55 -16.73 12.43
C ASP A 414 -14.02 -16.01 11.19
N ILE A 415 -13.62 -16.82 10.22
CA ILE A 415 -13.02 -16.41 8.95
C ILE A 415 -13.84 -17.04 7.82
N GLU A 416 -13.94 -16.31 6.73
CA GLU A 416 -14.75 -16.68 5.56
C GLU A 416 -13.95 -16.64 4.25
N HIS A 417 -14.50 -17.35 3.25
CA HIS A 417 -14.14 -17.32 1.84
C HIS A 417 -15.41 -17.58 1.00
N PRO A 418 -15.65 -16.89 -0.13
CA PRO A 418 -14.97 -15.66 -0.51
C PRO A 418 -15.26 -14.58 0.53
N THR A 419 -14.43 -13.55 0.54
CA THR A 419 -14.62 -12.42 1.44
C THR A 419 -15.91 -11.69 1.10
N ARG A 420 -16.64 -11.27 2.14
CA ARG A 420 -17.82 -10.41 2.05
C ARG A 420 -17.55 -9.12 1.28
N ALA A 421 -16.32 -8.61 1.32
CA ALA A 421 -15.90 -7.48 0.49
C ALA A 421 -16.06 -7.78 -1.01
N LYS A 422 -15.53 -8.93 -1.48
CA LYS A 422 -15.69 -9.36 -2.88
C LYS A 422 -17.12 -9.75 -3.19
N HIS A 423 -17.84 -10.35 -2.24
CA HIS A 423 -19.26 -10.67 -2.39
C HIS A 423 -20.14 -9.43 -2.58
N CYS A 424 -20.08 -8.46 -1.66
CA CYS A 424 -20.84 -7.23 -1.74
C CYS A 424 -20.56 -6.47 -3.05
N PHE A 425 -19.30 -6.49 -3.52
CA PHE A 425 -18.96 -5.91 -4.82
C PHE A 425 -19.64 -6.64 -5.99
N ALA A 426 -19.55 -7.97 -6.03
CA ALA A 426 -20.15 -8.77 -7.11
C ALA A 426 -21.67 -8.59 -7.14
N VAL A 427 -22.33 -8.69 -5.98
CA VAL A 427 -23.79 -8.46 -5.85
C VAL A 427 -24.18 -7.08 -6.37
N GLN A 428 -23.43 -6.04 -6.00
CA GLN A 428 -23.72 -4.68 -6.44
C GLN A 428 -23.56 -4.51 -7.95
N VAL A 429 -22.43 -4.94 -8.53
CA VAL A 429 -22.17 -4.79 -9.97
C VAL A 429 -23.19 -5.53 -10.80
N LEU A 430 -23.49 -6.79 -10.46
CA LEU A 430 -24.47 -7.61 -11.18
C LEU A 430 -25.89 -7.03 -11.07
N THR A 431 -26.26 -6.49 -9.90
CA THR A 431 -27.58 -5.86 -9.72
C THR A 431 -27.70 -4.62 -10.60
N GLU A 432 -26.69 -3.74 -10.58
CA GLU A 432 -26.68 -2.52 -11.40
C GLU A 432 -26.70 -2.85 -12.91
N GLU A 433 -26.02 -3.90 -13.34
CA GLU A 433 -26.00 -4.34 -14.74
C GLU A 433 -27.38 -4.87 -15.19
N ILE A 434 -28.00 -5.73 -14.39
CA ILE A 434 -29.37 -6.25 -14.62
C ILE A 434 -30.41 -5.13 -14.65
N GLU A 435 -30.26 -4.12 -13.79
CA GLU A 435 -31.18 -2.97 -13.73
C GLU A 435 -30.99 -2.02 -14.92
N SER A 436 -29.77 -1.91 -15.44
CA SER A 436 -29.46 -1.02 -16.56
C SER A 436 -30.05 -1.49 -17.91
N ASP A 437 -30.12 -2.80 -18.15
CA ASP A 437 -30.79 -3.39 -19.30
C ASP A 437 -31.53 -4.70 -18.95
N PRO A 438 -32.76 -4.61 -18.42
CA PRO A 438 -33.49 -5.79 -17.97
C PRO A 438 -33.91 -6.73 -19.10
N ASN A 439 -33.85 -6.29 -20.36
CA ASN A 439 -34.25 -7.07 -21.53
C ASN A 439 -33.05 -7.60 -22.34
N ASP A 440 -31.81 -7.35 -21.89
CA ASP A 440 -30.61 -7.90 -22.52
C ASP A 440 -30.65 -9.44 -22.55
N VAL A 441 -30.07 -10.02 -23.61
CA VAL A 441 -30.05 -11.47 -23.85
C VAL A 441 -29.27 -12.24 -22.77
N ASP A 442 -28.30 -11.60 -22.11
CA ASP A 442 -27.47 -12.19 -21.06
C ASP A 442 -28.06 -11.96 -19.65
N THR A 443 -29.07 -11.09 -19.49
CA THR A 443 -29.72 -10.81 -18.21
C THR A 443 -30.23 -12.05 -17.46
N PRO A 444 -30.83 -13.09 -18.11
CA PRO A 444 -31.18 -14.32 -17.41
C PRO A 444 -29.99 -15.04 -16.77
N LYS A 445 -28.81 -15.06 -17.43
CA LYS A 445 -27.59 -15.67 -16.90
C LYS A 445 -27.04 -14.85 -15.74
N LEU A 446 -27.06 -13.52 -15.85
CA LEU A 446 -26.64 -12.62 -14.77
C LEU A 446 -27.53 -12.80 -13.53
N ARG A 447 -28.86 -12.96 -13.70
CA ARG A 447 -29.79 -13.26 -12.61
C ARG A 447 -29.51 -14.61 -11.96
N GLU A 448 -29.25 -15.64 -12.76
CA GLU A 448 -28.86 -16.96 -12.24
C GLU A 448 -27.57 -16.88 -11.43
N HIS A 449 -26.54 -16.21 -11.95
CA HIS A 449 -25.27 -16.00 -11.25
C HIS A 449 -25.45 -15.19 -9.97
N LEU A 450 -26.21 -14.09 -10.00
CA LEU A 450 -26.54 -13.28 -8.83
C LEU A 450 -27.26 -14.10 -7.74
N ASN A 451 -28.20 -14.95 -8.13
CA ASN A 451 -28.90 -15.84 -7.20
C ASN A 451 -27.93 -16.87 -6.60
N ASN A 452 -27.07 -17.48 -7.41
CA ASN A 452 -26.10 -18.45 -6.93
C ASN A 452 -25.13 -17.85 -5.89
N ILE A 453 -24.60 -16.65 -6.14
CA ILE A 453 -23.69 -16.00 -5.17
C ILE A 453 -24.40 -15.56 -3.89
N LYS A 454 -25.69 -15.18 -3.96
CA LYS A 454 -26.50 -14.86 -2.78
C LYS A 454 -26.80 -16.11 -1.97
N SER A 455 -27.29 -17.16 -2.62
CA SER A 455 -27.58 -18.44 -1.98
C SER A 455 -26.36 -19.05 -1.29
N PHE A 456 -25.15 -18.86 -1.83
CA PHE A 456 -23.93 -19.30 -1.17
C PHE A 456 -23.73 -18.65 0.21
N PHE A 457 -24.01 -17.35 0.35
CA PHE A 457 -23.95 -16.65 1.64
C PHE A 457 -25.16 -16.96 2.53
N ASP A 458 -26.36 -17.06 1.95
CA ASP A 458 -27.59 -17.38 2.68
C ASP A 458 -27.54 -18.80 3.29
N ASN A 459 -26.81 -19.72 2.66
CA ASN A 459 -26.60 -21.10 3.11
C ASN A 459 -25.39 -21.26 4.06
N ASP A 460 -24.72 -20.17 4.44
CA ASP A 460 -23.53 -20.19 5.28
C ASP A 460 -22.34 -20.98 4.67
N GLU A 461 -22.28 -21.07 3.33
CA GLU A 461 -21.19 -21.76 2.63
C GLU A 461 -19.90 -20.93 2.61
N GLN A 462 -19.98 -19.64 2.96
CA GLN A 462 -18.83 -18.75 3.09
C GLN A 462 -17.97 -19.00 4.33
N HIS A 463 -18.48 -19.66 5.36
CA HIS A 463 -17.72 -19.95 6.57
C HIS A 463 -16.52 -20.87 6.26
N LEU A 464 -15.30 -20.49 6.64
CA LEU A 464 -14.07 -21.29 6.42
C LEU A 464 -13.59 -21.96 7.71
N GLY A 465 -13.74 -21.28 8.85
CA GLY A 465 -13.37 -21.79 10.17
C GLY A 465 -12.95 -20.67 11.12
N SER A 466 -12.46 -21.04 12.29
CA SER A 466 -12.12 -20.06 13.33
C SER A 466 -10.61 -19.93 13.56
N ILE A 467 -10.17 -18.76 14.01
CA ILE A 467 -8.77 -18.51 14.40
C ILE A 467 -8.37 -19.48 15.51
N TYR A 468 -7.31 -20.24 15.28
CA TYR A 468 -6.74 -21.20 16.22
C TYR A 468 -5.61 -20.61 17.04
N CYS A 469 -4.69 -19.91 16.38
CA CYS A 469 -3.65 -19.15 17.05
C CYS A 469 -3.10 -18.03 16.17
N ALA A 470 -2.53 -16.99 16.79
CA ALA A 470 -1.95 -15.86 16.09
C ALA A 470 -0.80 -15.22 16.87
N SER A 471 0.13 -14.58 16.15
CA SER A 471 1.36 -14.04 16.71
C SER A 471 1.17 -12.80 17.58
N GLY A 472 0.16 -11.96 17.32
CA GLY A 472 0.13 -10.60 17.86
C GLY A 472 1.21 -9.71 17.23
N TYR A 473 1.47 -8.53 17.81
CA TYR A 473 2.41 -7.54 17.29
C TYR A 473 3.68 -7.36 18.10
N THR A 474 3.80 -7.94 19.30
CA THR A 474 5.01 -7.80 20.13
C THR A 474 6.11 -8.81 19.77
N ARG A 475 5.76 -9.88 19.04
CA ARG A 475 6.68 -10.97 18.72
C ARG A 475 7.67 -10.59 17.62
N ARG A 476 8.91 -11.07 17.77
CA ARG A 476 10.03 -10.81 16.84
C ARG A 476 10.83 -12.07 16.57
N THR A 477 11.36 -12.19 15.36
CA THR A 477 12.37 -13.20 15.02
C THR A 477 13.65 -12.95 15.83
N PRO A 478 14.56 -13.93 15.94
CA PRO A 478 15.86 -13.74 16.61
C PRO A 478 16.64 -12.54 16.07
N ASN A 479 16.44 -12.23 14.78
CA ASN A 479 17.13 -11.15 14.08
C ASN A 479 16.36 -9.82 14.08
N GLY A 480 15.27 -9.67 14.83
CA GLY A 480 14.54 -8.40 14.95
C GLY A 480 13.40 -8.17 13.94
N GLY A 481 13.13 -9.11 13.04
CA GLY A 481 11.98 -9.05 12.13
C GLY A 481 10.64 -9.28 12.84
N ARG A 482 9.55 -8.74 12.31
CA ARG A 482 8.20 -8.81 12.89
C ARG A 482 7.59 -10.16 12.53
N LEU A 483 7.07 -10.84 13.53
CA LEU A 483 6.29 -12.05 13.33
C LEU A 483 4.83 -11.65 13.18
N ASP A 484 4.25 -12.00 12.04
CA ASP A 484 2.90 -11.62 11.64
C ASP A 484 2.26 -12.83 10.97
N TRP A 485 1.76 -13.76 11.77
CA TRP A 485 1.17 -15.00 11.29
C TRP A 485 -0.07 -15.37 12.10
N ALA A 486 -1.02 -16.05 11.45
CA ALA A 486 -2.19 -16.64 12.08
C ALA A 486 -2.51 -18.00 11.45
N LEU A 487 -3.05 -18.88 12.28
CA LEU A 487 -3.55 -20.19 11.88
C LEU A 487 -5.06 -20.24 12.06
N ILE A 488 -5.75 -20.73 11.03
CA ILE A 488 -7.20 -20.90 11.03
C ILE A 488 -7.48 -22.39 11.02
N LYS A 489 -8.34 -22.84 11.94
CA LYS A 489 -8.79 -24.22 12.00
C LYS A 489 -10.12 -24.34 11.27
N PRO A 490 -10.21 -25.16 10.22
CA PRO A 490 -11.49 -25.51 9.62
C PRO A 490 -12.41 -26.17 10.66
N THR A 491 -13.64 -25.66 10.80
CA THR A 491 -14.64 -26.11 11.76
C THR A 491 -16.02 -26.13 11.12
N GLY A 492 -16.91 -27.01 11.59
CA GLY A 492 -18.28 -27.13 11.05
C GLY A 492 -18.26 -27.38 9.54
N ASN A 493 -19.03 -26.58 8.78
CA ASN A 493 -19.04 -26.59 7.32
C ASN A 493 -17.64 -26.33 6.74
N GLY A 494 -16.77 -25.59 7.42
CA GLY A 494 -15.40 -25.30 6.94
C GLY A 494 -14.52 -26.52 6.69
N VAL A 495 -14.78 -27.67 7.33
CA VAL A 495 -13.96 -28.89 7.14
C VAL A 495 -14.03 -29.40 5.70
N ASP A 496 -15.17 -29.25 5.02
CA ASP A 496 -15.35 -29.70 3.64
C ASP A 496 -14.83 -28.69 2.59
N ARG A 497 -14.26 -27.58 3.06
CA ARG A 497 -13.74 -26.47 2.25
C ARG A 497 -12.24 -26.49 2.06
N VAL A 498 -11.55 -27.46 2.64
CA VAL A 498 -10.09 -27.58 2.57
C VAL A 498 -9.68 -27.96 1.14
N GLY A 499 -9.09 -27.00 0.42
CA GLY A 499 -8.57 -27.21 -0.93
C GLY A 499 -7.12 -27.72 -0.96
N LYS A 500 -6.46 -27.50 -2.10
CA LYS A 500 -5.11 -27.98 -2.41
C LYS A 500 -4.07 -26.86 -2.36
N ASN A 501 -2.83 -27.22 -2.08
CA ASN A 501 -1.67 -26.35 -2.21
C ASN A 501 -1.11 -26.36 -3.65
N SER A 502 -2.00 -26.36 -4.64
CA SER A 502 -1.64 -26.46 -6.06
C SER A 502 -0.87 -25.23 -6.54
N LEU A 503 0.34 -25.44 -7.04
CA LEU A 503 1.12 -24.40 -7.72
C LEU A 503 0.52 -24.13 -9.11
N PRO A 504 0.58 -22.87 -9.58
CA PRO A 504 0.14 -22.50 -10.92
C PRO A 504 0.91 -23.25 -12.00
N THR A 505 0.21 -23.61 -13.08
CA THR A 505 0.77 -24.27 -14.25
C THR A 505 1.64 -23.32 -15.07
N ARG A 506 2.45 -23.88 -15.99
CA ARG A 506 3.27 -23.07 -16.90
C ARG A 506 2.41 -22.16 -17.77
N GLU A 507 1.25 -22.64 -18.16
CA GLU A 507 0.25 -21.95 -18.96
C GLU A 507 -0.34 -20.76 -18.19
N ASP A 508 -0.52 -20.88 -16.87
CA ASP A 508 -0.99 -19.76 -16.03
C ASP A 508 0.02 -18.61 -15.99
N TRP A 509 1.31 -18.93 -15.81
CA TRP A 509 2.39 -17.95 -15.86
C TRP A 509 2.50 -17.27 -17.23
N HIS A 510 2.36 -18.05 -18.30
CA HIS A 510 2.35 -17.55 -19.67
C HIS A 510 1.19 -16.59 -19.94
N ARG A 511 -0.03 -16.92 -19.48
CA ARG A 511 -1.19 -16.01 -19.57
C ARG A 511 -0.99 -14.70 -18.81
N LYS A 512 -0.20 -14.72 -17.74
CA LYS A 512 0.18 -13.52 -16.99
C LYS A 512 1.37 -12.75 -17.58
N GLY A 513 1.90 -13.17 -18.73
CA GLY A 513 3.01 -12.47 -19.40
C GLY A 513 4.41 -12.94 -18.98
N TYR A 514 4.52 -13.85 -18.00
CA TYR A 514 5.82 -14.36 -17.54
C TYR A 514 6.34 -15.47 -18.47
N ILE A 515 7.02 -15.07 -19.55
CA ILE A 515 7.56 -16.02 -20.53
C ILE A 515 8.84 -16.68 -20.03
N THR A 516 9.79 -15.90 -19.51
CA THR A 516 11.13 -16.33 -19.08
C THR A 516 11.22 -16.52 -17.57
N SER A 517 10.57 -15.65 -16.80
CA SER A 517 10.60 -15.62 -15.34
C SER A 517 9.48 -16.45 -14.70
N LYS A 518 9.54 -17.77 -14.82
CA LYS A 518 8.56 -18.71 -14.24
C LYS A 518 9.22 -19.82 -13.42
N PRO A 519 8.51 -20.39 -12.43
CA PRO A 519 9.04 -21.51 -11.67
C PRO A 519 9.18 -22.76 -12.57
N LYS A 520 10.16 -23.61 -12.25
CA LYS A 520 10.29 -24.95 -12.84
C LYS A 520 9.31 -25.94 -12.22
N ALA A 521 8.87 -25.65 -11.00
CA ALA A 521 7.95 -26.45 -10.22
C ALA A 521 6.61 -26.68 -10.91
N LYS A 522 6.03 -27.85 -10.65
CA LYS A 522 4.66 -28.23 -11.01
C LYS A 522 4.06 -29.02 -9.85
N GLY A 523 2.73 -29.15 -9.85
CA GLY A 523 2.02 -29.90 -8.80
C GLY A 523 1.83 -29.03 -7.57
N SER A 524 2.23 -29.52 -6.41
CA SER A 524 1.92 -28.90 -5.12
C SER A 524 3.10 -28.13 -4.52
N LEU A 525 2.81 -27.20 -3.63
CA LEU A 525 3.79 -26.49 -2.82
C LEU A 525 4.61 -27.49 -2.01
N LYS A 526 5.94 -27.37 -2.06
CA LYS A 526 6.86 -28.27 -1.37
C LYS A 526 7.26 -27.74 -0.01
N GLN A 527 7.72 -28.65 0.84
CA GLN A 527 8.31 -28.32 2.13
C GLN A 527 9.45 -27.31 1.99
N PRO A 528 9.66 -26.43 2.99
CA PRO A 528 10.81 -25.55 3.00
C PRO A 528 12.12 -26.34 2.94
N PRO A 529 13.16 -25.82 2.24
CA PRO A 529 14.49 -26.41 2.29
C PRO A 529 15.06 -26.31 3.71
N THR A 530 16.12 -27.08 4.01
CA THR A 530 16.71 -27.18 5.37
C THR A 530 17.07 -25.84 6.01
N HIS A 531 17.41 -24.82 5.23
CA HIS A 531 17.66 -23.46 5.71
C HIS A 531 16.72 -22.41 5.09
N GLY A 532 15.54 -22.84 4.61
CA GLY A 532 14.45 -21.97 4.16
C GLY A 532 14.88 -20.83 3.24
N LEU A 533 14.41 -19.61 3.54
CA LEU A 533 14.75 -18.39 2.80
C LEU A 533 16.26 -18.10 2.86
N ARG A 534 16.91 -18.41 3.98
CA ARG A 534 18.34 -18.12 4.21
C ARG A 534 19.27 -18.92 3.30
N SER A 535 18.78 -20.00 2.69
CA SER A 535 19.53 -20.76 1.67
C SER A 535 19.46 -20.16 0.27
N ILE A 536 18.55 -19.21 0.04
CA ILE A 536 18.35 -18.62 -1.28
C ILE A 536 19.44 -17.61 -1.56
N LYS A 537 20.05 -17.70 -2.74
CA LYS A 537 21.05 -16.74 -3.20
C LYS A 537 20.40 -15.38 -3.48
N ASN A 538 21.07 -14.30 -3.10
CA ASN A 538 20.68 -12.96 -3.53
C ASN A 538 20.51 -12.85 -5.06
N GLY A 539 19.43 -12.21 -5.48
CA GLY A 539 19.03 -12.10 -6.89
C GLY A 539 18.38 -13.35 -7.47
N ALA A 540 18.13 -14.40 -6.67
CA ALA A 540 17.39 -15.57 -7.16
C ALA A 540 15.90 -15.24 -7.36
N PRO A 541 15.25 -15.86 -8.37
CA PRO A 541 13.84 -15.66 -8.62
C PRO A 541 12.99 -16.33 -7.52
N ILE A 542 12.01 -15.59 -7.02
CA ILE A 542 10.97 -16.07 -6.10
C ILE A 542 9.60 -15.64 -6.61
N PHE A 543 8.56 -16.34 -6.14
CA PHE A 543 7.23 -16.31 -6.71
C PHE A 543 6.17 -16.29 -5.61
N LYS A 544 4.99 -15.76 -5.91
CA LYS A 544 3.81 -15.90 -5.05
C LYS A 544 2.52 -16.00 -5.85
N VAL A 545 1.47 -16.42 -5.14
CA VAL A 545 0.08 -16.32 -5.58
C VAL A 545 -0.67 -15.52 -4.52
N GLY A 546 -1.19 -14.35 -4.88
CA GLY A 546 -1.97 -13.49 -3.99
C GLY A 546 -3.33 -13.17 -4.58
N THR A 547 -4.32 -12.90 -3.73
CA THR A 547 -5.70 -12.72 -4.19
C THR A 547 -5.95 -11.44 -4.99
N SER A 548 -5.06 -10.45 -4.88
CA SER A 548 -5.25 -9.14 -5.52
C SER A 548 -4.39 -8.96 -6.76
N THR A 549 -3.15 -9.43 -6.75
CA THR A 549 -2.29 -9.37 -7.94
C THR A 549 -2.25 -10.69 -8.73
N GLY A 550 -2.76 -11.78 -8.14
CA GLY A 550 -2.66 -13.12 -8.72
C GLY A 550 -1.22 -13.62 -8.67
N LEU A 551 -0.74 -14.10 -9.82
CA LEU A 551 0.62 -14.62 -9.99
C LEU A 551 1.60 -13.47 -10.10
N THR A 552 2.58 -13.41 -9.21
CA THR A 552 3.68 -12.45 -9.32
C THR A 552 5.02 -13.11 -9.09
N ALA A 553 6.02 -12.59 -9.80
CA ALA A 553 7.39 -13.06 -9.77
C ALA A 553 8.34 -11.88 -9.55
N GLY A 554 9.50 -12.15 -8.98
CA GLY A 554 10.53 -11.15 -8.75
C GLY A 554 11.79 -11.76 -8.16
N LEU A 555 12.60 -10.94 -7.50
CA LEU A 555 13.94 -11.25 -7.05
C LEU A 555 14.06 -11.15 -5.53
N PHE A 556 14.75 -12.14 -4.94
CA PHE A 556 15.12 -12.11 -3.53
C PHE A 556 16.31 -11.16 -3.28
N SER A 557 16.27 -10.42 -2.17
CA SER A 557 17.43 -9.70 -1.63
C SER A 557 17.78 -10.23 -0.25
N GLU A 558 19.03 -10.66 -0.08
CA GLU A 558 19.54 -11.12 1.23
C GLU A 558 19.83 -9.96 2.19
N ILE A 559 19.98 -8.75 1.64
CA ILE A 559 20.10 -7.53 2.43
C ILE A 559 18.75 -7.21 3.05
N LYS A 560 18.72 -7.18 4.38
CA LYS A 560 17.56 -6.78 5.17
C LYS A 560 17.44 -5.26 5.21
N LEU A 561 16.22 -4.78 5.22
CA LEU A 561 15.91 -3.38 5.48
C LEU A 561 15.39 -3.20 6.90
N LYS A 562 15.36 -1.95 7.37
CA LYS A 562 14.66 -1.54 8.58
C LYS A 562 13.35 -0.88 8.19
N VAL A 563 12.23 -1.31 8.74
CA VAL A 563 10.90 -0.74 8.47
C VAL A 563 10.14 -0.51 9.77
N SER A 564 9.35 0.57 9.81
CA SER A 564 8.37 0.78 10.87
C SER A 564 6.96 0.43 10.39
N PHE A 565 6.19 -0.20 11.28
CA PHE A 565 4.79 -0.54 11.06
C PHE A 565 3.92 0.39 11.90
N VAL A 566 3.03 1.14 11.26
CA VAL A 566 2.14 2.10 11.94
C VAL A 566 1.27 1.40 12.99
N GLU A 567 0.90 0.14 12.74
CA GLU A 567 0.07 -0.65 13.65
C GLU A 567 0.76 -0.99 14.97
N ASP A 568 2.09 -0.98 15.01
CA ASP A 568 2.85 -1.31 16.22
C ASP A 568 2.80 -0.18 17.26
N ALA A 569 2.39 1.04 16.87
CA ALA A 569 2.49 2.25 17.70
C ALA A 569 1.97 2.08 19.14
N HIS A 570 0.85 1.39 19.31
CA HIS A 570 0.21 1.19 20.61
C HIS A 570 0.86 0.07 21.46
N VAL A 571 1.57 -0.87 20.83
CA VAL A 571 2.28 -1.96 21.54
C VAL A 571 3.73 -1.60 21.89
N LEU A 572 4.29 -0.55 21.28
CA LEU A 572 5.69 -0.13 21.52
C LEU A 572 6.06 0.00 23.01
N PRO A 573 5.22 0.57 23.90
CA PRO A 573 5.57 0.69 25.32
C PRO A 573 5.74 -0.66 26.04
N TYR A 574 5.19 -1.75 25.48
CA TYR A 574 5.19 -3.08 26.08
C TYR A 574 6.26 -4.00 25.49
N MET A 575 6.97 -3.54 24.47
CA MET A 575 8.06 -4.30 23.87
C MET A 575 9.27 -4.26 24.80
N VAL A 576 9.66 -5.44 25.31
CA VAL A 576 10.82 -5.60 26.20
C VAL A 576 12.06 -5.02 25.51
N SER A 577 12.69 -4.05 26.18
CA SER A 577 13.70 -3.12 25.67
C SER A 577 14.68 -3.75 24.66
N LYS A 578 14.41 -3.55 23.37
CA LYS A 578 15.45 -3.49 22.33
C LYS A 578 15.71 -2.02 22.03
N HIS A 579 16.95 -1.68 21.70
CA HIS A 579 17.24 -0.37 21.12
C HIS A 579 16.32 -0.19 19.90
N ARG A 580 15.43 0.81 19.91
CA ARG A 580 14.46 1.13 18.84
C ARG A 580 13.44 0.01 18.52
N PRO A 581 12.50 -0.30 19.44
CA PRO A 581 11.54 -1.40 19.27
C PRO A 581 10.51 -1.17 18.15
N TYR A 582 10.42 0.06 17.62
CA TYR A 582 9.51 0.46 16.54
C TYR A 582 9.98 0.07 15.14
N LEU A 583 11.19 -0.48 15.02
CA LEU A 583 11.73 -0.97 13.76
C LEU A 583 11.78 -2.49 13.72
N SER A 584 11.64 -2.98 12.49
CA SER A 584 11.70 -4.38 12.14
C SER A 584 12.73 -4.63 11.05
N ASP A 585 13.53 -5.67 11.20
CA ASP A 585 14.49 -6.10 10.18
C ASP A 585 13.84 -7.14 9.24
N GLU A 586 13.52 -6.73 8.02
CA GLU A 586 12.75 -7.53 7.05
C GLU A 586 13.56 -7.90 5.81
N PHE A 587 13.31 -9.11 5.28
CA PHE A 587 13.83 -9.50 3.97
C PHE A 587 13.00 -8.90 2.84
N LEU A 588 13.65 -8.76 1.68
CA LEU A 588 13.10 -8.06 0.53
C LEU A 588 12.75 -9.01 -0.63
N TYR A 589 11.52 -8.86 -1.12
CA TYR A 589 11.06 -9.34 -2.41
C TYR A 589 10.95 -8.14 -3.35
N LEU A 590 11.76 -8.07 -4.41
CA LEU A 590 11.68 -6.98 -5.39
C LEU A 590 10.99 -7.47 -6.65
N GLY A 591 10.03 -6.72 -7.20
CA GLY A 591 9.33 -7.09 -8.43
C GLY A 591 10.29 -7.21 -9.60
N PHE A 592 9.99 -8.07 -10.58
CA PHE A 592 10.72 -7.99 -11.84
C PHE A 592 10.48 -6.61 -12.47
N PRO A 593 11.55 -5.98 -12.97
CA PRO A 593 11.44 -4.76 -13.75
C PRO A 593 11.03 -5.11 -15.18
N ASP A 594 9.83 -5.66 -15.34
CA ASP A 594 9.21 -5.93 -16.63
C ASP A 594 8.36 -4.71 -17.04
N PRO A 595 8.40 -4.26 -18.31
CA PRO A 595 7.51 -3.23 -18.83
C PRO A 595 6.02 -3.55 -18.73
N ALA A 596 5.62 -4.81 -18.58
CA ALA A 596 4.24 -5.14 -18.21
C ALA A 596 4.04 -4.77 -16.73
N GLU A 597 3.22 -3.74 -16.47
CA GLU A 597 2.97 -3.12 -15.16
C GLU A 597 2.37 -4.08 -14.10
N HIS A 598 3.09 -5.13 -13.75
CA HIS A 598 2.68 -6.12 -12.77
C HIS A 598 3.21 -5.70 -11.40
N TRP A 599 2.31 -5.10 -10.64
CA TRP A 599 2.54 -4.80 -9.23
C TRP A 599 2.94 -6.10 -8.52
N LEU A 600 4.10 -6.09 -7.85
CA LEU A 600 4.60 -7.28 -7.15
C LEU A 600 3.61 -7.73 -6.08
N ALA A 601 3.15 -6.76 -5.29
CA ALA A 601 2.20 -6.95 -4.22
C ALA A 601 1.26 -5.74 -4.16
N ARG A 602 0.00 -5.99 -3.86
CA ARG A 602 -1.01 -4.99 -3.53
C ARG A 602 -1.72 -5.36 -2.24
N LYS A 603 -2.49 -4.43 -1.72
CA LYS A 603 -3.44 -4.70 -0.65
C LYS A 603 -4.32 -5.90 -0.98
N GLY A 604 -4.41 -6.84 -0.06
CA GLY A 604 -5.05 -8.14 -0.26
C GLY A 604 -4.06 -9.30 -0.42
N ASP A 605 -2.85 -9.06 -0.92
CA ASP A 605 -1.85 -10.12 -1.07
C ASP A 605 -1.17 -10.54 0.24
N SER A 606 -1.34 -9.77 1.31
CA SER A 606 -0.87 -10.13 2.64
C SER A 606 -1.33 -11.53 3.02
N GLY A 607 -0.40 -12.35 3.47
CA GLY A 607 -0.61 -13.74 3.83
C GLY A 607 -0.18 -14.71 2.72
N SER A 608 0.11 -14.22 1.52
CA SER A 608 0.62 -15.07 0.43
C SER A 608 1.90 -15.78 0.85
N VAL A 609 1.98 -17.09 0.61
CA VAL A 609 3.25 -17.81 0.72
C VAL A 609 4.13 -17.44 -0.48
N VAL A 610 5.42 -17.24 -0.20
CA VAL A 610 6.47 -17.03 -1.19
C VAL A 610 7.19 -18.35 -1.39
N PHE A 611 7.44 -18.72 -2.64
CA PHE A 611 8.14 -19.96 -2.99
C PHE A 611 9.26 -19.73 -4.01
N ASN A 612 10.25 -20.64 -4.02
CA ASN A 612 11.38 -20.58 -4.95
C ASN A 612 11.08 -21.23 -6.31
N GLY A 613 12.04 -21.21 -7.23
CA GLY A 613 11.89 -21.82 -8.57
C GLY A 613 11.57 -23.33 -8.57
N ASP A 614 11.88 -24.04 -7.49
CA ASP A 614 11.60 -25.47 -7.32
C ASP A 614 10.25 -25.75 -6.63
N GLY A 615 9.53 -24.69 -6.24
CA GLY A 615 8.19 -24.76 -5.64
C GLY A 615 8.21 -24.97 -4.13
N ALA A 616 9.38 -24.85 -3.49
CA ALA A 616 9.47 -24.93 -2.04
C ALA A 616 9.01 -23.62 -1.40
N ALA A 617 8.18 -23.71 -0.36
CA ALA A 617 7.80 -22.56 0.46
C ALA A 617 9.05 -22.00 1.14
N VAL A 618 9.23 -20.69 1.09
CA VAL A 618 10.43 -20.02 1.65
C VAL A 618 10.08 -18.81 2.50
N GLY A 619 8.90 -18.22 2.35
CA GLY A 619 8.52 -17.09 3.19
C GLY A 619 7.03 -16.82 3.21
N LEU A 620 6.63 -15.92 4.10
CA LEU A 620 5.28 -15.38 4.22
C LEU A 620 5.34 -13.89 3.93
N LEU A 621 4.62 -13.44 2.90
CA LEU A 621 4.55 -12.02 2.55
C LEU A 621 3.69 -11.28 3.57
N SER A 622 4.23 -10.24 4.19
CA SER A 622 3.47 -9.38 5.13
C SER A 622 2.89 -8.15 4.42
N ARG A 623 3.73 -7.31 3.80
CA ARG A 623 3.31 -6.05 3.15
C ARG A 623 4.15 -5.69 1.94
N GLY A 624 3.66 -4.73 1.16
CA GLY A 624 4.37 -4.08 0.06
C GLY A 624 4.75 -2.64 0.39
N HIS A 625 5.68 -2.10 -0.39
CA HIS A 625 6.06 -0.70 -0.41
C HIS A 625 6.56 -0.35 -1.82
N MET A 626 6.50 0.92 -2.19
CA MET A 626 6.96 1.38 -3.50
C MET A 626 7.70 2.70 -3.33
N ALA A 627 8.96 2.74 -3.75
CA ALA A 627 9.70 4.00 -3.83
C ALA A 627 9.02 4.92 -4.84
N GLN A 628 8.99 6.23 -4.57
CA GLN A 628 8.25 7.16 -5.42
C GLN A 628 8.79 7.18 -6.83
N GLN A 629 7.86 7.08 -7.80
CA GLN A 629 8.13 7.00 -9.24
C GLN A 629 8.88 5.73 -9.68
N ALA A 630 9.03 4.73 -8.81
CA ALA A 630 9.64 3.47 -9.21
C ALA A 630 8.68 2.62 -10.06
N LYS A 631 9.16 2.11 -11.20
CA LYS A 631 8.50 1.09 -12.02
C LYS A 631 8.65 -0.32 -11.42
N GLY A 632 8.50 -0.41 -10.10
CA GLY A 632 8.60 -1.64 -9.34
C GLY A 632 8.33 -1.39 -7.86
N SER A 633 7.53 -2.27 -7.26
CA SER A 633 7.35 -2.32 -5.81
C SER A 633 8.22 -3.41 -5.21
N TYR A 634 8.43 -3.31 -3.91
CA TYR A 634 9.05 -4.37 -3.12
C TYR A 634 8.13 -4.79 -1.98
N ALA A 635 8.30 -6.00 -1.47
CA ALA A 635 7.52 -6.53 -0.37
C ALA A 635 8.41 -7.12 0.72
N TYR A 636 7.88 -7.13 1.93
CA TYR A 636 8.51 -7.68 3.12
C TYR A 636 8.16 -9.14 3.27
N ILE A 637 9.17 -9.98 3.51
CA ILE A 637 9.00 -11.42 3.68
C ILE A 637 9.54 -11.82 5.05
N THR A 638 8.70 -12.50 5.82
CA THR A 638 9.16 -13.26 6.98
C THR A 638 9.57 -14.65 6.52
N PRO A 639 10.78 -15.14 6.83
CA PRO A 639 11.19 -16.50 6.48
C PRO A 639 10.22 -17.54 7.03
N ILE A 640 9.84 -18.54 6.22
CA ILE A 640 8.83 -19.52 6.64
C ILE A 640 9.33 -20.40 7.79
N GLU A 641 10.64 -20.64 7.85
CA GLU A 641 11.30 -21.33 8.95
C GLU A 641 11.12 -20.58 10.27
N ASP A 642 11.26 -19.25 10.28
CA ASP A 642 11.07 -18.42 11.46
C ASP A 642 9.59 -18.43 11.91
N VAL A 643 8.65 -18.48 10.95
CA VAL A 643 7.21 -18.64 11.24
C VAL A 643 6.93 -19.99 11.91
N PHE A 644 7.45 -21.09 11.37
CA PHE A 644 7.20 -22.43 11.92
C PHE A 644 7.87 -22.63 13.28
N GLU A 645 9.09 -22.12 13.46
CA GLU A 645 9.76 -22.11 14.76
C GLU A 645 8.97 -21.31 15.79
N ASP A 646 8.43 -20.15 15.40
CA ASP A 646 7.64 -19.32 16.30
C ASP A 646 6.32 -19.97 16.71
N ILE A 647 5.57 -20.57 15.76
CA ILE A 647 4.32 -21.28 16.07
C ILE A 647 4.58 -22.38 17.12
N LYS A 648 5.64 -23.18 16.94
CA LYS A 648 6.04 -24.23 17.88
C LYS A 648 6.40 -23.64 19.25
N ALA A 649 7.24 -22.61 19.28
CA ALA A 649 7.69 -21.97 20.52
C ALA A 649 6.51 -21.33 21.29
N PHE A 650 5.66 -20.59 20.59
CA PHE A 650 4.51 -19.89 21.14
C PHE A 650 3.47 -20.85 21.75
N SER A 651 3.29 -22.02 21.14
CA SER A 651 2.40 -23.06 21.67
C SER A 651 2.85 -23.68 23.01
N SER A 652 3.98 -23.24 23.59
CA SER A 652 4.58 -23.84 24.79
C SER A 652 4.80 -25.35 24.64
N LYS A 653 5.30 -25.76 23.47
CA LYS A 653 5.53 -27.18 23.06
C LYS A 653 4.27 -28.03 22.90
N GLN A 654 3.07 -27.43 22.87
CA GLN A 654 1.86 -28.19 22.54
C GLN A 654 1.84 -28.60 21.08
N ILE A 655 2.31 -27.74 20.18
CA ILE A 655 2.56 -28.06 18.78
C ILE A 655 3.95 -28.68 18.69
N THR A 656 4.02 -29.95 18.29
CA THR A 656 5.26 -30.73 18.26
C THR A 656 5.89 -30.76 16.88
N ASP A 657 5.07 -30.66 15.83
CA ASP A 657 5.55 -30.72 14.45
C ASP A 657 4.64 -29.94 13.50
N ILE A 658 5.23 -29.39 12.43
CA ILE A 658 4.56 -28.57 11.42
C ILE A 658 5.15 -28.90 10.04
N ARG A 659 4.29 -29.08 9.04
CA ARG A 659 4.69 -29.25 7.64
C ARG A 659 3.72 -28.57 6.69
N ILE A 660 4.15 -28.27 5.46
CA ILE A 660 3.22 -27.93 4.37
C ILE A 660 2.29 -29.13 4.15
N ALA A 661 0.99 -28.89 4.03
CA ALA A 661 0.03 -29.97 3.84
C ALA A 661 0.24 -30.66 2.50
N GLU A 662 0.21 -32.00 2.51
CA GLU A 662 0.27 -32.81 1.29
C GLU A 662 -1.10 -32.79 0.60
N ASP A 663 -1.09 -32.66 -0.73
CA ASP A 663 -2.30 -32.86 -1.52
C ASP A 663 -2.59 -34.36 -1.57
N GLN A 664 -3.74 -34.76 -1.03
CA GLN A 664 -4.25 -36.13 -1.15
C GLN A 664 -4.79 -36.41 -2.55
#